data_AF-A0ABC9F5G4-F1
#
_entry.id   AF-A0ABC9F5G4-F1
#
_cell.length_a   1.000
_cell.length_b   1.000
_cell.length_c   1.000
_cell.angle_alpha   90.00
_cell.angle_beta   90.00
_cell.angle_gamma   90.00
#
_symmetry.space_group_name_H-M   'P 1'
#
loop_
_entity.id
_entity.type
_entity.pdbx_description
1 polymer ?
#
loop_
_entity_poly.entity_id
_entity_poly.type
_entity_poly.pdbx_seq_one_letter_code
_entity_poly.pdbx_strand_id
1 'polypeptide(L)'
;MDAASMLEVYRRDRRRLLGFLLSAGGGGGRALDLSRVDLDAVSADYALECVATGAQFDASEATRRYFDERRYPIMIGSPSGNSYFLLSRSQPFDSPPNEAAPAIGPQAPAQENSSPAGQPRDFFRDAINTSGVGYGTNDDNLADISPRKVKKVDILSLGLPRLSTELSDDDIRETAYEVLLASLFYSGKVHFSEEKKERKRKFLKGLRTKTEGLSSVPQVEDGYAHILDLIRVQMEISESMDALTKRALGHINLKMVKGQLDVPRISVQLLSSVGKLDFPTERLRVQWQKRQANVLEELLLFSASFEYDMSETLRIVLSKLKDTEDWVVSVPEGRIEVLIIIERYNAKLSALTKNNLKDENYHWTHNYHFNFRIYEKVLCSAFDILDDGQLVEEAEEILETAKLTWPILGITEKLHDIFYAWVLFQKYAQTGEVLLLKHASLQIQKLLLHCDVEEIELYTNSFICSADDCGGDRALSLVDSALLKINVWCRRQLENYHAHFSQKNHSIFEATLNLALLLVKTPTEDDCEEAMLIESPVGSTPESKLVHLLVVRSIHAAYKQALISSDGRSETEFKHPLTILANELKLVAEKECTVFSPILNKYYPEAQRVALIFVHLLYGKQLELFLERTDHLENSKEILAASNNFELFIADKLYSVYGEAGSSFSNYLKPYMIGRFSSPLILQWLHAQHENVLEWTKRTIGIEDWTPLSANEKQATSVVEVFRIVEETVDQFFNASLPLDIVHLRSLLIGITSSLQVYLLHMENQQVSGSTLLPSAPVLTRYAESMNPFAKRKLIEPTVPEEKVATQLNNLTVPKLCVKLNTLQFIRDQLDAIEEGIKESWISVSSAVRLLDYLSCMASGSAISENLSSSDESVDELFTIFDDVRMTAVNTADTILNFIGTRAVFWDMRDSLLFSLYRDSVEGARMQLFIPTIDEVLDQVCDLIVDVLRDQVVLRIFQACMEGLVWVLLDGGPSRAFLETDVDLMQHDLSMLKDLFIAEGQGLPQDVVEREAKQAQQILDLYILKADTIIEMLINASDQMSHHLEVTSARRRHVHDAHTLLRVLCHKKDKIASTFLRIQYHLPRSSDYDDVPVKDVSSKVPIFSDMLKRDYPFHIHDSSELHTFEVRHGFKRYVLHLCHANCNRKLHIQYDVQKDQHGGHCNGPKITCTSQTSWTLNSWKCACGTAYEGSICYKATYA
;
A
#
# COMPACT_ATOMS: atom_id res chain seq x y z
N MET A 1 7.14 40.01 18.23
CA MET A 1 8.32 40.83 18.59
C MET A 1 8.94 41.37 17.31
N ASP A 2 9.11 42.68 17.24
CA ASP A 2 9.76 43.38 16.12
C ASP A 2 11.26 43.04 16.05
N ALA A 3 11.89 43.10 14.88
CA ALA A 3 13.31 42.75 14.71
C ALA A 3 14.24 43.63 15.58
N ALA A 4 13.81 44.87 15.85
CA ALA A 4 14.46 45.79 16.77
C ALA A 4 14.39 45.29 18.23
N SER A 5 13.24 44.78 18.67
CA SER A 5 13.06 44.26 20.03
C SER A 5 13.89 43.01 20.30
N MET A 6 13.99 42.08 19.33
CA MET A 6 14.87 40.93 19.46
C MET A 6 16.35 41.35 19.55
N LEU A 7 16.76 42.35 18.77
CA LEU A 7 18.13 42.86 18.79
C LEU A 7 18.50 43.47 20.16
N GLU A 8 17.55 44.11 20.83
CA GLU A 8 17.73 44.64 22.19
C GLU A 8 17.86 43.53 23.23
N VAL A 9 17.06 42.47 23.12
CA VAL A 9 17.18 41.27 23.97
C VAL A 9 18.56 40.61 23.80
N TYR A 10 19.00 40.38 22.56
CA TYR A 10 20.33 39.80 22.31
C TYR A 10 21.48 40.67 22.82
N ARG A 11 21.37 42.01 22.70
CA ARG A 11 22.36 42.94 23.27
C ARG A 11 22.37 42.87 24.80
N ARG A 12 21.20 42.83 25.43
CA ARG A 12 21.05 42.72 26.88
C ARG A 12 21.68 41.43 27.42
N ASP A 13 21.38 40.30 26.81
CA ASP A 13 21.92 38.99 27.22
C ASP A 13 23.42 38.91 27.03
N ARG A 14 23.93 39.43 25.92
CA ARG A 14 25.38 39.55 25.68
C ARG A 14 26.08 40.36 26.79
N ARG A 15 25.54 41.54 27.15
CA ARG A 15 26.12 42.37 28.21
C ARG A 15 26.12 41.67 29.56
N ARG A 16 25.03 40.97 29.89
CA ARG A 16 24.93 40.18 31.14
C ARG A 16 25.97 39.08 31.18
N LEU A 17 26.11 38.34 30.08
CA LEU A 17 27.08 37.24 29.98
C LEU A 17 28.53 37.75 30.06
N LEU A 18 28.87 38.83 29.35
CA LEU A 18 30.20 39.44 29.44
C LEU A 18 30.48 40.01 30.83
N GLY A 19 29.49 40.67 31.45
CA GLY A 19 29.60 41.12 32.84
C GLY A 19 29.83 39.97 33.82
N PHE A 20 29.14 38.84 33.64
CA PHE A 20 29.34 37.64 34.43
C PHE A 20 30.76 37.05 34.24
N LEU A 21 31.20 36.86 33.00
CA LEU A 21 32.53 36.31 32.70
C LEU A 21 33.66 37.17 33.28
N LEU A 22 33.56 38.49 33.13
CA LEU A 22 34.57 39.44 33.61
C LEU A 22 34.53 39.63 35.13
N SER A 23 33.40 39.36 35.79
CA SER A 23 33.31 39.33 37.25
C SER A 23 33.85 38.02 37.86
N ALA A 24 33.82 36.92 37.12
CA ALA A 24 34.32 35.61 37.55
C ALA A 24 35.83 35.39 37.29
N GLY A 25 36.40 36.01 36.24
CA GLY A 25 37.77 35.76 35.77
C GLY A 25 38.93 36.51 36.45
N GLY A 26 38.69 37.23 37.55
CA GLY A 26 39.71 38.05 38.21
C GLY A 26 40.75 37.26 39.02
N GLY A 27 41.71 36.62 38.35
CA GLY A 27 42.92 36.07 38.96
C GLY A 27 43.83 37.18 39.52
N GLY A 28 43.42 37.85 40.59
CA GLY A 28 44.25 38.86 41.28
C GLY A 28 43.49 40.03 41.90
N GLY A 29 42.74 39.79 42.98
CA GLY A 29 42.55 40.72 44.12
C GLY A 29 41.91 42.12 43.93
N ARG A 30 41.54 42.58 42.74
CA ARG A 30 40.78 43.84 42.53
C ARG A 30 39.58 43.62 41.63
N ALA A 31 38.39 43.96 42.13
CA ALA A 31 37.18 44.05 41.31
C ALA A 31 37.41 45.09 40.20
N LEU A 32 37.26 44.67 38.94
CA LEU A 32 37.29 45.57 37.79
C LEU A 32 36.04 46.45 37.80
N ASP A 33 36.22 47.76 37.81
CA ASP A 33 35.11 48.72 37.67
C ASP A 33 34.66 48.77 36.20
N LEU A 34 33.69 47.92 35.86
CA LEU A 34 33.12 47.81 34.51
C LEU A 34 32.21 49.00 34.15
N SER A 35 31.97 49.96 35.06
CA SER A 35 31.08 51.10 34.82
C SER A 35 31.55 52.04 33.70
N ARG A 36 32.85 51.98 33.35
CA ARG A 36 33.48 52.81 32.30
C ARG A 36 33.77 52.05 30.99
N VAL A 37 33.39 50.77 30.89
CA VAL A 37 33.68 49.93 29.72
C VAL A 37 32.41 49.71 28.91
N ASP A 38 32.45 50.01 27.61
CA ASP A 38 31.35 49.71 26.70
C ASP A 38 31.37 48.23 26.32
N LEU A 39 30.58 47.43 27.03
CA LEU A 39 30.46 45.97 26.82
C LEU A 39 29.92 45.61 25.43
N ASP A 40 29.26 46.53 24.72
CA ASP A 40 28.81 46.29 23.34
C ASP A 40 30.00 46.34 22.34
N ALA A 41 31.11 46.98 22.73
CA ALA A 41 32.34 47.12 21.96
C ALA A 41 33.51 46.30 22.57
N VAL A 42 33.22 45.17 23.20
CA VAL A 42 34.22 44.25 23.81
C VAL A 42 34.23 42.91 23.07
N SER A 43 35.42 42.39 22.75
CA SER A 43 35.60 41.06 22.17
C SER A 43 35.29 39.99 23.21
N ALA A 44 34.40 39.07 22.87
CA ALA A 44 34.03 37.96 23.74
C ALA A 44 35.16 36.93 23.82
N ASP A 45 35.86 36.68 22.70
CA ASP A 45 36.98 35.75 22.65
C ASP A 45 38.15 36.24 23.52
N TYR A 46 38.45 37.55 23.49
CA TYR A 46 39.45 38.12 24.38
C TYR A 46 39.05 38.04 25.86
N ALA A 47 37.79 38.29 26.19
CA ALA A 47 37.28 38.15 27.55
C ALA A 47 37.41 36.70 28.05
N LEU A 48 37.09 35.71 27.21
CA LEU A 48 37.23 34.29 27.51
C LEU A 48 38.71 33.87 27.61
N GLU A 49 39.59 34.38 26.75
CA GLU A 49 41.04 34.13 26.83
C GLU A 49 41.62 34.65 28.15
N CYS A 50 41.21 35.84 28.59
CA CYS A 50 41.60 36.40 29.88
C CYS A 50 41.12 35.53 31.05
N VAL A 51 39.87 35.04 31.00
CA VAL A 51 39.31 34.13 32.02
C VAL A 51 40.05 32.79 32.03
N ALA A 52 40.34 32.22 30.86
CA ALA A 52 40.99 30.92 30.73
C ALA A 52 42.48 30.95 31.15
N THR A 53 43.18 32.04 30.84
CA THR A 53 44.60 32.23 31.19
C THR A 53 44.82 32.86 32.57
N GLY A 54 43.75 33.34 33.22
CA GLY A 54 43.82 34.09 34.47
C GLY A 54 44.49 35.46 34.34
N ALA A 55 44.62 35.98 33.11
CA ALA A 55 45.25 37.27 32.83
C ALA A 55 44.35 38.45 33.20
N GLN A 56 44.95 39.60 33.51
CA GLN A 56 44.21 40.82 33.81
C GLN A 56 43.52 41.34 32.54
N PHE A 57 42.20 41.54 32.62
CA PHE A 57 41.42 42.09 31.53
C PHE A 57 41.78 43.55 31.24
N ASP A 58 42.22 43.84 30.02
CA ASP A 58 42.48 45.18 29.50
C ASP A 58 41.36 45.60 28.53
N ALA A 59 40.56 46.60 28.95
CA ALA A 59 39.43 47.10 28.17
C ALA A 59 39.86 47.72 26.82
N SER A 60 41.05 48.32 26.75
CA SER A 60 41.52 48.98 25.52
C SER A 60 41.90 47.97 24.43
N GLU A 61 42.57 46.89 24.81
CA GLU A 61 42.89 45.78 23.91
C GLU A 61 41.63 44.96 23.57
N ALA A 62 40.70 44.80 24.51
CA ALA A 62 39.42 44.13 24.28
C ALA A 62 38.57 44.84 23.22
N THR A 63 38.54 46.17 23.25
CA THR A 63 37.83 46.98 22.25
C THR A 63 38.56 47.03 20.93
N ARG A 64 39.90 47.08 20.94
CA ARG A 64 40.67 46.97 19.71
C ARG A 64 40.42 45.64 19.00
N ARG A 65 40.50 44.51 19.71
CA ARG A 65 40.22 43.19 19.15
C ARG A 65 38.79 43.06 18.62
N TYR A 66 37.81 43.64 19.32
CA TYR A 66 36.43 43.68 18.82
C TYR A 66 36.32 44.36 17.44
N PHE A 67 37.01 45.49 17.23
CA PHE A 67 37.00 46.18 15.94
C PHE A 67 37.90 45.50 14.89
N ASP A 68 38.98 44.85 15.29
CA ASP A 68 39.84 44.07 14.39
C ASP A 68 39.12 42.80 13.89
N GLU A 69 38.46 42.03 14.77
CA GLU A 69 37.59 40.89 14.44
C GLU A 69 36.43 41.29 13.52
N ARG A 70 35.90 42.51 13.70
CA ARG A 70 34.84 43.06 12.84
C ARG A 70 35.34 43.45 11.45
N ARG A 71 36.61 43.83 11.30
CA ARG A 71 37.21 44.21 10.01
C ARG A 71 37.76 42.99 9.25
N TYR A 72 38.21 41.97 9.97
CA TYR A 72 38.76 40.74 9.41
C TYR A 72 38.10 39.54 10.09
N PRO A 73 36.98 39.02 9.57
CA PRO A 73 36.34 37.84 10.16
C PRO A 73 37.34 36.68 10.19
N ILE A 74 37.47 36.05 11.34
CA ILE A 74 38.40 34.94 11.57
C ILE A 74 38.03 33.79 10.63
N MET A 75 38.88 33.52 9.64
CA MET A 75 38.79 32.32 8.80
C MET A 75 39.02 31.10 9.71
N ILE A 76 38.09 30.14 9.68
CA ILE A 76 38.11 28.89 10.45
C ILE A 76 39.39 28.12 10.10
N GLY A 77 40.44 28.34 10.89
CA GLY A 77 41.77 27.80 10.61
C GLY A 77 42.82 28.16 11.66
N SER A 78 42.40 28.47 12.90
CA SER A 78 43.32 28.63 14.04
C SER A 78 43.48 27.30 14.79
N PRO A 79 44.70 26.90 15.19
CA PRO A 79 45.00 25.58 15.77
C PRO A 79 44.44 25.37 17.19
N SER A 80 43.70 26.33 17.77
CA SER A 80 43.15 26.24 19.14
C SER A 80 41.71 25.72 19.23
N GLY A 81 41.03 25.41 18.12
CA GLY A 81 39.78 24.62 18.09
C GLY A 81 38.53 25.19 18.80
N ASN A 82 38.64 26.27 19.58
CA ASN A 82 37.53 26.86 20.33
C ASN A 82 37.38 28.35 19.97
N SER A 83 36.56 28.66 18.97
CA SER A 83 36.09 30.03 18.69
C SER A 83 34.61 30.14 19.04
N TYR A 84 34.23 31.10 19.89
CA TYR A 84 32.85 31.23 20.37
C TYR A 84 32.19 32.49 19.77
N PHE A 85 31.30 32.29 18.80
CA PHE A 85 30.57 33.39 18.16
C PHE A 85 29.38 33.83 19.02
N LEU A 86 29.54 34.92 19.78
CA LEU A 86 28.41 35.70 20.27
C LEU A 86 28.16 36.82 19.24
N LEU A 87 27.24 36.63 18.29
CA LEU A 87 26.90 37.64 17.28
C LEU A 87 25.61 38.39 17.68
N SER A 88 25.70 39.72 17.77
CA SER A 88 24.57 40.60 18.14
C SER A 88 23.67 41.01 16.97
N ARG A 89 23.62 40.23 15.88
CA ARG A 89 22.81 40.53 14.69
C ARG A 89 21.80 39.42 14.43
N SER A 90 20.56 39.79 14.14
CA SER A 90 19.55 38.89 13.59
C SER A 90 19.85 38.60 12.12
N GLN A 91 20.78 37.69 11.83
CA GLN A 91 20.75 36.97 10.56
C GLN A 91 20.05 35.63 10.81
N PRO A 92 19.16 35.18 9.91
CA PRO A 92 18.58 33.85 10.02
C PRO A 92 19.72 32.84 9.98
N PHE A 93 19.80 31.99 11.00
CA PHE A 93 20.68 30.82 11.01
C PHE A 93 20.23 29.89 9.86
N ASP A 94 21.02 29.85 8.79
CA ASP A 94 21.07 28.68 7.93
C ASP A 94 21.93 27.62 8.63
N SER A 95 21.50 26.36 8.51
CA SER A 95 22.21 25.16 9.00
C SER A 95 23.66 25.12 8.45
N PRO A 96 24.60 24.41 9.11
CA PRO A 96 25.94 24.25 8.58
C PRO A 96 25.88 23.54 7.22
N PRO A 97 26.76 23.87 6.25
CA PRO A 97 26.76 23.23 4.95
C PRO A 97 27.28 21.80 5.10
N ASN A 98 26.40 20.82 4.93
CA ASN A 98 26.78 19.46 4.54
C ASN A 98 26.71 19.37 3.02
N GLU A 99 27.75 19.80 2.33
CA GLU A 99 27.97 19.42 0.93
C GLU A 99 29.46 19.29 0.66
N ALA A 100 29.84 18.16 0.06
CA ALA A 100 31.19 17.86 -0.37
C ALA A 100 31.62 18.86 -1.47
N ALA A 101 32.94 19.08 -1.56
CA ALA A 101 33.55 20.06 -2.46
C ALA A 101 33.04 19.96 -3.92
N PRO A 102 32.78 21.08 -4.62
CA PRO A 102 32.48 21.05 -6.04
C PRO A 102 33.73 20.63 -6.83
N ALA A 103 33.57 19.63 -7.70
CA ALA A 103 34.62 19.23 -8.63
C ALA A 103 34.83 20.33 -9.69
N ILE A 104 36.08 20.77 -9.82
CA ILE A 104 36.53 21.74 -10.83
C ILE A 104 36.60 21.01 -12.18
N GLY A 105 35.71 21.37 -13.11
CA GLY A 105 35.76 21.00 -14.52
C GLY A 105 35.81 22.24 -15.42
N PRO A 106 36.52 22.22 -16.56
CA PRO A 106 36.96 23.42 -17.26
C PRO A 106 35.84 24.11 -18.04
N GLN A 107 35.78 25.44 -17.96
CA GLN A 107 34.98 26.27 -18.85
C GLN A 107 35.50 26.20 -20.30
N ALA A 108 34.57 26.08 -21.24
CA ALA A 108 34.75 26.34 -22.66
C ALA A 108 33.46 27.02 -23.23
N PRO A 109 33.56 27.73 -24.35
CA PRO A 109 33.09 29.11 -24.47
C PRO A 109 31.66 29.29 -25.01
N ALA A 110 31.16 30.51 -24.85
CA ALA A 110 29.95 31.01 -25.48
C ALA A 110 30.06 31.02 -27.01
N GLN A 111 29.08 30.45 -27.71
CA GLN A 111 28.47 31.05 -28.92
C GLN A 111 27.21 30.31 -29.39
N GLU A 112 26.23 31.14 -29.75
CA GLU A 112 25.33 31.07 -30.92
C GLU A 112 24.06 30.21 -30.95
N ASN A 113 22.96 30.98 -31.06
CA ASN A 113 21.63 30.68 -31.56
C ASN A 113 21.49 29.51 -32.56
N SER A 114 20.64 28.55 -32.21
CA SER A 114 19.87 27.76 -33.17
C SER A 114 18.48 27.42 -32.61
N SER A 115 17.48 27.52 -33.48
CA SER A 115 16.02 27.38 -33.33
C SER A 115 15.55 26.18 -32.48
N PRO A 116 14.39 26.25 -31.78
CA PRO A 116 13.88 25.12 -31.02
C PRO A 116 13.13 24.15 -31.94
N ALA A 117 13.69 22.95 -32.12
CA ALA A 117 12.89 21.76 -32.41
C ALA A 117 12.20 21.30 -31.11
N GLY A 118 10.93 20.88 -31.22
CA GLY A 118 9.97 20.77 -30.13
C GLY A 118 10.46 20.05 -28.86
N GLN A 119 10.39 20.75 -27.74
CA GLN A 119 10.37 20.19 -26.39
C GLN A 119 8.93 19.75 -26.05
N PRO A 120 8.76 18.69 -25.23
CA PRO A 120 7.45 18.33 -24.69
C PRO A 120 7.00 19.45 -23.74
N ARG A 121 5.81 20.01 -23.98
CA ARG A 121 5.22 21.02 -23.08
C ARG A 121 4.93 20.40 -21.72
N ASP A 122 5.25 21.13 -20.65
CA ASP A 122 5.00 20.77 -19.25
C ASP A 122 3.51 20.45 -19.00
N PHE A 123 3.20 19.16 -18.83
CA PHE A 123 1.84 18.65 -18.61
C PHE A 123 1.13 19.23 -17.37
N PHE A 124 1.89 19.66 -16.35
CA PHE A 124 1.37 20.00 -15.02
C PHE A 124 1.01 21.48 -14.86
N ARG A 125 1.68 22.38 -15.60
CA ARG A 125 1.43 23.82 -15.51
C ARG A 125 0.11 24.23 -16.16
N ASP A 126 -0.31 23.54 -17.21
CA ASP A 126 -1.61 23.79 -17.86
C ASP A 126 -2.81 23.26 -17.04
N ALA A 127 -2.62 22.22 -16.22
CA ALA A 127 -3.66 21.67 -15.34
C ALA A 127 -4.00 22.60 -14.15
N ILE A 128 -3.04 23.40 -13.69
CA ILE A 128 -3.25 24.43 -12.66
C ILE A 128 -4.08 25.60 -13.23
N ASN A 129 -3.99 25.86 -14.54
CA ASN A 129 -4.60 27.01 -15.20
C ASN A 129 -5.94 26.70 -15.91
N THR A 130 -6.33 25.42 -16.05
CA THR A 130 -7.54 25.00 -16.78
C THR A 130 -8.81 24.91 -15.91
N SER A 131 -8.76 25.29 -14.63
CA SER A 131 -9.98 25.64 -13.88
C SER A 131 -10.51 27.02 -14.31
N GLY A 132 -10.87 27.14 -15.58
CA GLY A 132 -11.47 28.34 -16.15
C GLY A 132 -12.97 28.39 -15.90
N VAL A 133 -13.39 29.15 -14.89
CA VAL A 133 -14.60 29.99 -15.00
C VAL A 133 -14.07 31.40 -15.17
N GLY A 134 -14.27 31.98 -16.35
CA GLY A 134 -13.70 33.28 -16.70
C GLY A 134 -14.41 34.42 -15.99
N TYR A 135 -13.68 35.18 -15.18
CA TYR A 135 -13.85 36.62 -15.03
C TYR A 135 -12.48 37.29 -14.90
N GLY A 136 -12.34 38.41 -15.58
CA GLY A 136 -11.06 39.05 -15.83
C GLY A 136 -10.59 39.98 -14.72
N THR A 137 -9.28 40.21 -14.81
CA THR A 137 -8.47 41.34 -14.33
C THR A 137 -8.02 41.37 -12.86
N ASN A 138 -6.71 41.15 -12.75
CA ASN A 138 -5.76 41.64 -11.76
C ASN A 138 -5.77 41.00 -10.37
N ASP A 139 -5.15 39.83 -10.24
CA ASP A 139 -4.40 39.48 -9.01
C ASP A 139 -3.35 38.39 -9.27
N ASP A 140 -2.32 38.75 -10.05
CA ASP A 140 -1.18 37.88 -10.39
C ASP A 140 -0.06 37.87 -9.32
N ASN A 141 -0.35 38.11 -8.03
CA ASN A 141 0.70 38.25 -7.00
C ASN A 141 0.48 37.48 -5.68
N LEU A 142 -0.33 36.41 -5.65
CA LEU A 142 -0.55 35.66 -4.40
C LEU A 142 -0.20 34.15 -4.43
N ALA A 143 0.55 33.68 -5.43
CA ALA A 143 0.93 32.28 -5.54
C ALA A 143 2.44 32.09 -5.76
N ASP A 144 3.26 32.69 -4.90
CA ASP A 144 4.66 32.26 -4.72
C ASP A 144 5.12 32.56 -3.30
N ILE A 145 4.56 31.85 -2.33
CA ILE A 145 5.03 31.90 -0.94
C ILE A 145 5.24 30.47 -0.46
N SER A 146 6.51 30.07 -0.36
CA SER A 146 6.90 28.88 0.39
C SER A 146 6.29 28.94 1.81
N PRO A 147 5.94 27.81 2.45
CA PRO A 147 5.36 27.80 3.80
C PRO A 147 6.34 28.26 4.90
N ARG A 148 7.47 28.86 4.56
CA ARG A 148 8.34 29.58 5.49
C ARG A 148 8.21 31.09 5.29
N LYS A 149 7.54 31.72 6.27
CA LYS A 149 7.61 33.15 6.62
C LYS A 149 6.81 34.12 5.73
N VAL A 150 5.48 33.96 5.63
CA VAL A 150 4.61 35.15 5.66
C VAL A 150 4.86 35.83 7.02
N LYS A 151 5.06 37.15 7.05
CA LYS A 151 5.42 37.92 8.25
C LYS A 151 4.57 37.46 9.46
N LYS A 152 5.19 36.67 10.35
CA LYS A 152 4.59 36.10 11.58
C LYS A 152 4.12 37.17 12.59
N VAL A 153 4.18 38.44 12.19
CA VAL A 153 4.13 39.62 13.06
C VAL A 153 2.73 40.24 13.13
N ASP A 154 1.90 40.13 12.08
CA ASP A 154 0.60 40.84 12.06
C ASP A 154 -0.56 40.06 12.73
N ILE A 155 -0.51 38.73 12.75
CA ILE A 155 -1.62 37.89 13.28
C ILE A 155 -1.71 37.96 14.82
N LEU A 156 -0.59 38.22 15.52
CA LEU A 156 -0.51 38.22 16.98
C LEU A 156 -0.63 39.62 17.61
N SER A 157 -1.16 40.61 16.89
CA SER A 157 -1.42 41.95 17.42
C SER A 157 -2.92 42.21 17.47
N LEU A 158 -3.47 42.72 18.58
CA LEU A 158 -4.92 42.99 18.71
C LEU A 158 -5.41 44.20 17.88
N GLY A 159 -4.52 44.90 17.18
CA GLY A 159 -4.90 46.13 16.46
C GLY A 159 -5.16 47.31 17.39
N LEU A 160 -4.54 47.31 18.57
CA LEU A 160 -4.63 48.42 19.51
C LEU A 160 -3.93 49.67 18.95
N PRO A 161 -4.42 50.88 19.27
CA PRO A 161 -3.72 52.12 18.99
C PRO A 161 -2.23 52.04 19.40
N ARG A 162 -1.36 52.58 18.53
CA ARG A 162 0.07 52.68 18.83
C ARG A 162 0.29 53.73 19.92
N LEU A 163 1.20 53.44 20.85
CA LEU A 163 1.62 54.43 21.84
C LEU A 163 2.33 55.57 21.10
N SER A 164 2.04 56.79 21.52
CA SER A 164 2.62 57.99 20.91
C SER A 164 3.97 58.37 21.55
N THR A 165 4.29 57.79 22.70
CA THR A 165 5.54 58.00 23.45
C THR A 165 6.57 56.87 23.21
N GLU A 166 7.85 57.16 23.50
CA GLU A 166 8.97 56.20 23.44
C GLU A 166 8.99 55.19 24.61
N LEU A 167 7.84 54.67 25.04
CA LEU A 167 7.79 53.67 26.11
C LEU A 167 8.21 52.30 25.57
N SER A 168 9.26 51.73 26.17
CA SER A 168 9.71 50.38 25.87
C SER A 168 8.84 49.32 26.55
N ASP A 169 8.99 48.05 26.14
CA ASP A 169 8.30 46.93 26.78
C ASP A 169 8.74 46.75 28.25
N ASP A 170 10.02 47.02 28.53
CA ASP A 170 10.59 47.07 29.88
C ASP A 170 9.90 48.16 30.72
N ASP A 171 9.67 49.34 30.14
CA ASP A 171 9.01 50.45 30.81
C ASP A 171 7.57 50.13 31.21
N ILE A 172 6.82 49.47 30.32
CA ILE A 172 5.43 49.05 30.60
C ILE A 172 5.42 47.96 31.67
N ARG A 173 6.35 47.00 31.63
CA ARG A 173 6.47 45.94 32.63
C ARG A 173 6.79 46.49 34.01
N GLU A 174 7.75 47.41 34.12
CA GLU A 174 8.11 48.03 35.39
C GLU A 174 6.95 48.88 35.95
N THR A 175 6.24 49.61 35.08
CA THR A 175 5.04 50.38 35.45
C THR A 175 3.90 49.45 35.91
N ALA A 176 3.73 48.29 35.28
CA ALA A 176 2.73 47.30 35.68
C ALA A 176 2.99 46.72 37.08
N TYR A 177 4.26 46.47 37.42
CA TYR A 177 4.63 46.06 38.77
C TYR A 177 4.34 47.16 39.81
N GLU A 178 4.61 48.43 39.48
CA GLU A 178 4.29 49.58 40.35
C GLU A 178 2.78 49.71 40.60
N VAL A 179 1.96 49.54 39.55
CA VAL A 179 0.49 49.54 39.67
C VAL A 179 0.01 48.39 40.55
N LEU A 180 0.55 47.19 40.39
CA LEU A 180 0.20 46.03 41.22
C LEU A 180 0.54 46.25 42.70
N LEU A 181 1.72 46.79 43.00
CA LEU A 181 2.13 47.12 44.38
C LEU A 181 1.24 48.21 44.98
N ALA A 182 0.89 49.25 44.20
CA ALA A 182 0.00 50.32 44.63
C ALA A 182 -1.42 49.79 44.92
N SER A 183 -1.93 48.89 44.09
CA SER A 183 -3.20 48.17 44.31
C SER A 183 -3.21 47.39 45.62
N LEU A 184 -2.14 46.63 45.89
CA LEU A 184 -2.01 45.85 47.12
C LEU A 184 -1.97 46.75 48.36
N PHE A 185 -1.21 47.84 48.29
CA PHE A 185 -1.11 48.83 49.37
C PHE A 185 -2.46 49.52 49.62
N TYR A 186 -3.16 49.94 48.56
CA TYR A 186 -4.46 50.61 48.66
C TYR A 186 -5.58 49.70 49.18
N SER A 187 -5.54 48.40 48.84
CA SER A 187 -6.50 47.40 49.33
C SER A 187 -6.36 47.08 50.83
N GLY A 188 -5.29 47.55 51.49
CA GLY A 188 -5.03 47.32 52.92
C GLY A 188 -4.55 45.90 53.26
N LYS A 189 -4.30 45.06 52.24
CA LYS A 189 -3.91 43.65 52.41
C LYS A 189 -2.44 43.44 52.79
N VAL A 190 -1.57 44.44 52.64
CA VAL A 190 -0.14 44.38 52.99
C VAL A 190 0.30 45.67 53.69
N HIS A 191 1.06 45.54 54.79
CA HIS A 191 1.77 46.65 55.44
C HIS A 191 3.28 46.49 55.24
N PHE A 192 3.90 47.43 54.52
CA PHE A 192 5.37 47.46 54.40
C PHE A 192 5.97 48.02 55.71
N SER A 193 6.34 47.13 56.63
CA SER A 193 7.06 47.51 57.85
C SER A 193 8.56 47.64 57.56
N GLU A 194 9.19 48.72 58.00
CA GLU A 194 10.66 48.87 57.93
C GLU A 194 11.32 47.84 58.87
N GLU A 195 11.74 46.69 58.34
CA GLU A 195 12.60 45.79 59.09
C GLU A 195 14.02 46.35 59.21
N LYS A 196 14.39 46.69 60.45
CA LYS A 196 15.76 47.01 60.85
C LYS A 196 16.67 45.78 60.71
N LYS A 197 17.75 45.99 59.95
CA LYS A 197 19.06 45.30 59.99
C LYS A 197 19.12 43.81 59.63
N GLU A 198 19.71 43.58 58.46
CA GLU A 198 20.64 42.49 58.10
C GLU A 198 20.62 41.23 58.99
N ARG A 199 19.92 40.19 58.51
CA ARG A 199 20.37 38.82 58.69
C ARG A 199 20.80 38.26 57.34
N LYS A 200 22.12 38.02 57.19
CA LYS A 200 22.75 37.28 56.10
C LYS A 200 21.92 36.04 55.73
N ARG A 201 21.21 36.08 54.60
CA ARG A 201 20.58 34.90 54.01
C ARG A 201 21.60 34.19 53.12
N LYS A 202 21.97 32.97 53.50
CA LYS A 202 22.80 32.04 52.72
C LYS A 202 21.97 31.56 51.53
N PHE A 203 22.24 32.08 50.35
CA PHE A 203 21.79 31.48 49.10
C PHE A 203 22.63 30.21 48.86
N LEU A 204 21.97 29.04 48.87
CA LEU A 204 22.31 27.75 48.25
C LEU A 204 21.70 26.61 49.09
N LYS A 205 20.39 26.39 48.92
CA LYS A 205 19.75 25.09 49.13
C LYS A 205 18.38 25.09 48.46
N GLY A 206 18.25 24.35 47.37
CA GLY A 206 17.00 24.24 46.62
C GLY A 206 17.01 23.25 45.47
N LEU A 207 17.81 22.18 45.55
CA LEU A 207 17.54 20.94 44.83
C LEU A 207 17.45 19.85 45.88
N ARG A 208 16.23 19.52 46.31
CA ARG A 208 15.89 18.22 46.89
C ARG A 208 14.38 18.05 47.02
N THR A 209 13.99 16.85 46.61
CA THR A 209 12.68 16.24 46.46
C THR A 209 11.84 16.15 47.74
N LYS A 210 10.52 16.26 47.53
CA LYS A 210 9.38 15.88 48.37
C LYS A 210 9.67 14.89 49.51
N THR A 211 9.19 15.22 50.72
CA THR A 211 8.56 14.25 51.64
C THR A 211 7.57 14.97 52.56
N GLU A 212 6.39 14.38 52.68
CA GLU A 212 5.17 14.82 53.36
C GLU A 212 5.31 14.94 54.90
N GLY A 213 4.45 15.74 55.53
CA GLY A 213 4.03 15.50 56.92
C GLY A 213 3.68 16.70 57.82
N LEU A 214 2.38 17.01 57.88
CA LEU A 214 1.60 17.46 59.07
C LEU A 214 1.77 18.90 59.64
N SER A 215 0.76 19.71 59.31
CA SER A 215 -0.05 20.59 60.20
C SER A 215 0.65 21.68 61.04
N SER A 216 0.59 22.90 60.54
CA SER A 216 0.24 24.10 61.33
C SER A 216 -0.31 25.18 60.40
N VAL A 217 -1.49 25.71 60.71
CA VAL A 217 -2.16 26.82 60.02
C VAL A 217 -1.20 28.03 59.90
N PRO A 218 -0.90 28.57 58.70
CA PRO A 218 -0.18 29.82 58.57
C PRO A 218 -1.15 30.99 58.78
N GLN A 219 -0.72 31.99 59.54
CA GLN A 219 -1.40 33.28 59.56
C GLN A 219 -1.37 33.90 58.16
N VAL A 220 -2.50 34.50 57.77
CA VAL A 220 -2.79 35.04 56.43
C VAL A 220 -1.82 36.16 55.97
N GLU A 221 -0.98 36.70 56.85
CA GLU A 221 -0.06 37.81 56.55
C GLU A 221 1.22 37.39 55.78
N ASP A 222 1.67 36.13 55.86
CA ASP A 222 2.90 35.66 55.18
C ASP A 222 2.71 35.26 53.70
N GLY A 223 1.47 35.02 53.26
CA GLY A 223 1.17 34.50 51.91
C GLY A 223 1.45 35.48 50.78
N TYR A 224 1.09 36.76 50.94
CA TYR A 224 1.28 37.79 49.92
C TYR A 224 2.75 38.18 49.71
N ALA A 225 3.59 38.08 50.74
CA ALA A 225 5.01 38.38 50.61
C ALA A 225 5.73 37.39 49.68
N HIS A 226 5.41 36.10 49.81
CA HIS A 226 5.93 35.05 48.92
C HIS A 226 5.46 35.24 47.47
N ILE A 227 4.17 35.49 47.26
CA ILE A 227 3.60 35.74 45.94
C ILE A 227 4.19 37.00 45.30
N LEU A 228 4.42 38.06 46.09
CA LEU A 228 5.04 39.30 45.60
C LEU A 228 6.49 39.10 45.19
N ASP A 229 7.26 38.31 45.94
CA ASP A 229 8.63 37.97 45.59
C ASP A 229 8.67 37.12 44.31
N LEU A 230 7.70 36.23 44.13
CA LEU A 230 7.52 35.43 42.92
C LEU A 230 7.17 36.33 41.72
N ILE A 231 6.15 37.19 41.81
CA ILE A 231 5.76 38.13 40.74
C ILE A 231 6.93 39.07 40.40
N ARG A 232 7.69 39.54 41.40
CA ARG A 232 8.90 40.35 41.19
C ARG A 232 9.92 39.61 40.33
N VAL A 233 10.18 38.34 40.66
CA VAL A 233 11.07 37.48 39.88
C VAL A 233 10.50 37.34 38.48
N GLN A 234 9.24 36.90 38.32
CA GLN A 234 8.55 36.69 37.02
C GLN A 234 8.49 37.93 36.12
N MET A 235 8.43 39.14 36.70
CA MET A 235 8.45 40.41 35.98
C MET A 235 9.87 41.00 35.83
N GLU A 236 10.92 40.23 36.17
CA GLU A 236 12.33 40.62 36.10
C GLU A 236 12.66 41.95 36.82
N ILE A 237 11.97 42.25 37.92
CA ILE A 237 12.16 43.50 38.66
C ILE A 237 13.33 43.35 39.63
N SER A 238 14.28 44.28 39.58
CA SER A 238 15.43 44.28 40.49
C SER A 238 15.02 44.54 41.95
N GLU A 239 15.70 43.92 42.91
CA GLU A 239 15.45 44.11 44.34
C GLU A 239 15.57 45.59 44.77
N SER A 240 16.50 46.34 44.14
CA SER A 240 16.67 47.77 44.41
C SER A 240 15.45 48.59 43.96
N MET A 241 14.84 48.24 42.84
CA MET A 241 13.66 48.94 42.33
C MET A 241 12.41 48.55 43.12
N ASP A 242 12.25 47.28 43.47
CA ASP A 242 11.17 46.81 44.33
C ASP A 242 11.19 47.50 45.71
N ALA A 243 12.36 47.51 46.38
CA ALA A 243 12.52 48.18 47.67
C ALA A 243 12.26 49.69 47.60
N LEU A 244 12.65 50.33 46.49
CA LEU A 244 12.39 51.74 46.24
C LEU A 244 10.89 51.99 46.09
N THR A 245 10.19 51.22 45.26
CA THR A 245 8.74 51.36 45.05
C THR A 245 7.96 51.09 46.33
N LYS A 246 8.27 50.02 47.07
CA LYS A 246 7.62 49.71 48.36
C LYS A 246 7.81 50.84 49.39
N ARG A 247 9.02 51.42 49.48
CA ARG A 247 9.31 52.56 50.36
C ARG A 247 8.55 53.82 49.92
N ALA A 248 8.59 54.13 48.62
CA ALA A 248 7.89 55.26 48.03
C ALA A 248 6.39 55.21 48.31
N LEU A 249 5.77 54.03 48.13
CA LEU A 249 4.37 53.78 48.44
C LEU A 249 4.08 53.85 49.95
N GLY A 250 4.98 53.34 50.80
CA GLY A 250 4.86 53.42 52.26
C GLY A 250 4.86 54.85 52.84
N HIS A 251 5.45 55.82 52.14
CA HIS A 251 5.42 57.24 52.50
C HIS A 251 4.11 57.95 52.08
N ILE A 252 3.21 57.29 51.36
CA ILE A 252 1.94 57.87 50.91
C ILE A 252 0.93 57.87 52.05
N ASN A 253 0.48 59.07 52.46
CA ASN A 253 -0.43 59.24 53.58
C ASN A 253 -1.90 59.01 53.13
N LEU A 254 -2.38 57.77 53.22
CA LEU A 254 -3.70 57.29 52.75
C LEU A 254 -4.92 58.09 53.27
N LYS A 255 -4.78 58.87 54.36
CA LYS A 255 -5.87 59.71 54.90
C LYS A 255 -6.23 60.93 54.03
N MET A 256 -5.38 61.31 53.08
CA MET A 256 -5.57 62.50 52.22
C MET A 256 -6.21 62.20 50.86
N VAL A 257 -6.25 60.94 50.42
CA VAL A 257 -6.75 60.56 49.09
C VAL A 257 -8.22 60.13 49.20
N LYS A 258 -9.15 61.10 49.28
CA LYS A 258 -10.61 60.84 49.29
C LYS A 258 -11.18 60.41 47.91
N GLY A 259 -10.34 59.97 46.97
CA GLY A 259 -10.74 59.66 45.60
C GLY A 259 -10.15 58.36 45.06
N GLN A 260 -10.72 57.84 43.97
CA GLN A 260 -10.27 56.62 43.28
C GLN A 260 -8.79 56.73 42.85
N LEU A 261 -8.01 55.66 43.06
CA LEU A 261 -6.61 55.56 42.66
C LEU A 261 -6.53 55.23 41.15
N ASP A 262 -5.76 55.99 40.39
CA ASP A 262 -5.54 55.82 38.95
C ASP A 262 -4.03 55.79 38.63
N VAL A 263 -3.66 55.32 37.44
CA VAL A 263 -2.24 55.20 37.02
C VAL A 263 -1.51 56.54 37.06
N PRO A 264 -2.07 57.68 36.58
CA PRO A 264 -1.41 58.98 36.68
C PRO A 264 -1.14 59.42 38.13
N ARG A 265 -2.07 59.18 39.07
CA ARG A 265 -1.85 59.48 40.50
C ARG A 265 -0.75 58.63 41.08
N ILE A 266 -0.66 57.35 40.73
CA ILE A 266 0.43 56.48 41.18
C ILE A 266 1.77 57.06 40.70
N SER A 267 1.89 57.39 39.41
CA SER A 267 3.11 58.00 38.85
C SER A 267 3.48 59.33 39.52
N VAL A 268 2.51 60.22 39.77
CA VAL A 268 2.76 61.50 40.46
C VAL A 268 3.16 61.29 41.92
N GLN A 269 2.53 60.35 42.63
CA GLN A 269 2.86 60.04 44.02
C GLN A 269 4.25 59.41 44.15
N LEU A 270 4.63 58.54 43.22
CA LEU A 270 5.99 58.00 43.13
C LEU A 270 7.00 59.13 42.84
N LEU A 271 6.71 60.02 41.88
CA LEU A 271 7.52 61.21 41.60
C LEU A 271 7.58 62.22 42.77
N SER A 272 6.65 62.18 43.73
CA SER A 272 6.66 63.04 44.92
C SER A 272 7.49 62.47 46.07
N SER A 273 7.55 61.14 46.19
CA SER A 273 8.09 60.43 47.36
C SER A 273 9.54 59.98 47.19
N VAL A 274 10.02 59.78 45.95
CA VAL A 274 11.37 59.28 45.67
C VAL A 274 12.38 60.43 45.56
N GLY A 275 13.48 60.38 46.31
CA GLY A 275 14.57 61.36 46.28
C GLY A 275 15.78 60.92 45.44
N LYS A 276 16.76 61.82 45.25
CA LYS A 276 18.01 61.51 44.52
C LYS A 276 18.86 60.44 45.20
N LEU A 277 18.82 60.36 46.53
CA LEU A 277 19.62 59.44 47.33
C LEU A 277 19.07 58.00 47.33
N ASP A 278 17.87 57.77 46.78
CA ASP A 278 17.24 56.45 46.75
C ASP A 278 17.75 55.56 45.61
N PHE A 279 18.49 56.13 44.64
CA PHE A 279 18.98 55.38 43.48
C PHE A 279 20.45 54.97 43.63
N PRO A 280 20.82 53.74 43.22
CA PRO A 280 22.22 53.28 43.22
C PRO A 280 23.11 54.01 42.21
N THR A 281 22.52 54.53 41.12
CA THR A 281 23.25 55.18 40.02
C THR A 281 22.36 56.24 39.38
N GLU A 282 22.97 57.37 39.01
CA GLU A 282 22.29 58.50 38.34
C GLU A 282 21.56 58.07 37.05
N ARG A 283 22.12 57.09 36.33
CA ARG A 283 21.51 56.53 35.12
C ARG A 283 20.15 55.88 35.36
N LEU A 284 20.01 55.08 36.43
CA LEU A 284 18.75 54.43 36.79
C LEU A 284 17.69 55.45 37.21
N ARG A 285 18.12 56.52 37.91
CA ARG A 285 17.26 57.65 38.27
C ARG A 285 16.69 58.35 37.05
N VAL A 286 17.55 58.72 36.08
CA VAL A 286 17.14 59.41 34.85
C VAL A 286 16.23 58.52 34.00
N GLN A 287 16.54 57.22 33.89
CA GLN A 287 15.70 56.26 33.18
C GLN A 287 14.32 56.13 33.82
N TRP A 288 14.25 55.94 35.14
CA TRP A 288 13.00 55.87 35.88
C TRP A 288 12.19 57.17 35.79
N GLN A 289 12.84 58.34 35.90
CA GLN A 289 12.18 59.64 35.77
C GLN A 289 11.63 59.87 34.36
N LYS A 290 12.41 59.57 33.32
CA LYS A 290 11.96 59.64 31.91
C LYS A 290 10.76 58.70 31.68
N ARG A 291 10.80 57.50 32.26
CA ARG A 291 9.69 56.54 32.24
C ARG A 291 8.41 57.12 32.86
N GLN A 292 8.47 57.61 34.10
CA GLN A 292 7.29 58.21 34.76
C GLN A 292 6.73 59.40 33.97
N ALA A 293 7.61 60.25 33.39
CA ALA A 293 7.18 61.36 32.55
C ALA A 293 6.52 60.90 31.25
N ASN A 294 7.06 59.87 30.59
CA ASN A 294 6.47 59.27 29.39
C ASN A 294 5.12 58.61 29.69
N VAL A 295 4.96 57.91 30.83
CA VAL A 295 3.68 57.33 31.27
C VAL A 295 2.62 58.42 31.47
N LEU A 296 2.98 59.51 32.14
CA LEU A 296 2.09 60.66 32.32
C LEU A 296 1.76 61.37 31.00
N GLU A 297 2.71 61.43 30.08
CA GLU A 297 2.50 62.00 28.75
C GLU A 297 1.53 61.17 27.92
N GLU A 298 1.69 59.85 27.88
CA GLU A 298 0.80 58.93 27.16
C GLU A 298 -0.65 59.03 27.69
N LEU A 299 -0.81 59.07 29.02
CA LEU A 299 -2.11 59.07 29.67
C LEU A 299 -2.82 60.44 29.67
N LEU A 300 -2.08 61.56 29.73
CA LEU A 300 -2.69 62.88 29.94
C LEU A 300 -2.72 63.76 28.68
N LEU A 301 -1.82 63.57 27.71
CA LEU A 301 -1.78 64.39 26.48
C LEU A 301 -2.55 63.79 25.31
N PHE A 302 -2.56 62.46 25.16
CA PHE A 302 -3.15 61.79 24.01
C PHE A 302 -4.60 61.35 24.21
N SER A 303 -5.26 61.79 25.30
CA SER A 303 -6.69 61.59 25.52
C SER A 303 -7.54 62.47 24.60
N ALA A 304 -8.54 61.90 23.92
CA ALA A 304 -9.26 62.48 22.78
C ALA A 304 -10.16 63.72 23.03
N SER A 305 -10.01 64.45 24.14
CA SER A 305 -10.96 65.52 24.52
C SER A 305 -10.32 66.68 25.27
N PHE A 306 -9.41 67.45 24.64
CA PHE A 306 -8.91 68.69 25.27
C PHE A 306 -8.77 69.93 24.39
N GLU A 307 -9.01 71.07 25.04
CA GLU A 307 -8.74 72.44 24.58
C GLU A 307 -7.22 72.66 24.38
N TYR A 308 -6.84 73.20 23.23
CA TYR A 308 -5.46 73.35 22.74
C TYR A 308 -4.48 74.03 23.73
N ASP A 309 -4.94 75.02 24.50
CA ASP A 309 -4.10 75.85 25.39
C ASP A 309 -3.60 75.11 26.65
N MET A 310 -4.43 74.19 27.15
CA MET A 310 -4.14 73.38 28.35
C MET A 310 -3.13 72.26 28.04
N SER A 311 -3.17 71.70 26.83
CA SER A 311 -2.25 70.64 26.36
C SER A 311 -0.80 71.14 26.21
N GLU A 312 -0.61 72.37 25.74
CA GLU A 312 0.73 72.95 25.54
C GLU A 312 1.43 73.23 26.88
N THR A 313 0.70 73.73 27.88
CA THR A 313 1.24 73.94 29.23
C THR A 313 1.69 72.62 29.86
N LEU A 314 0.89 71.56 29.71
CA LEU A 314 1.23 70.22 30.23
C LEU A 314 2.43 69.62 29.48
N ARG A 315 2.53 69.82 28.16
CA ARG A 315 3.68 69.39 27.34
C ARG A 315 4.98 70.06 27.78
N ILE A 316 4.96 71.36 28.09
CA ILE A 316 6.11 72.11 28.62
C ILE A 316 6.51 71.60 30.01
N VAL A 317 5.54 71.24 30.86
CA VAL A 317 5.82 70.71 32.20
C VAL A 317 6.41 69.30 32.13
N LEU A 318 5.90 68.45 31.24
CA LEU A 318 6.40 67.09 31.02
C LEU A 318 7.76 67.06 30.32
N SER A 319 8.06 67.98 29.41
CA SER A 319 9.39 68.09 28.81
C SER A 319 10.45 68.51 29.83
N LYS A 320 10.12 69.45 30.74
CA LYS A 320 10.97 69.82 31.88
C LYS A 320 11.28 68.64 32.81
N LEU A 321 10.33 67.72 32.99
CA LEU A 321 10.50 66.48 33.74
C LEU A 321 11.45 65.48 33.05
N LYS A 322 11.59 65.53 31.72
CA LYS A 322 12.44 64.63 30.92
C LYS A 322 13.88 65.13 30.74
N ASP A 323 14.07 66.44 30.59
CA ASP A 323 15.32 67.01 30.03
C ASP A 323 16.39 67.47 31.05
N THR A 324 16.34 67.08 32.34
CA THR A 324 17.16 67.80 33.33
C THR A 324 18.02 66.98 34.31
N GLU A 325 19.33 67.25 34.24
CA GLU A 325 20.28 67.23 35.37
C GLU A 325 19.83 68.19 36.51
N ASP A 326 18.92 69.12 36.23
CA ASP A 326 18.40 70.20 37.08
C ASP A 326 17.15 69.90 37.93
N TRP A 327 16.50 68.73 37.83
CA TRP A 327 15.32 68.39 38.67
C TRP A 327 15.63 68.40 40.19
N VAL A 328 16.90 68.46 40.58
CA VAL A 328 17.33 68.30 41.99
C VAL A 328 18.07 69.52 42.57
N VAL A 329 18.37 70.57 41.80
CA VAL A 329 19.20 71.70 42.32
C VAL A 329 18.39 72.96 42.65
N SER A 330 17.14 73.09 42.22
CA SER A 330 16.38 74.34 42.41
C SER A 330 15.04 74.13 43.13
N VAL A 331 15.04 74.41 44.45
CA VAL A 331 13.89 74.66 45.35
C VAL A 331 12.82 73.54 45.47
N PRO A 332 12.60 72.95 46.67
CA PRO A 332 11.53 71.97 46.93
C PRO A 332 10.13 72.43 46.51
N GLU A 333 9.88 73.74 46.53
CA GLU A 333 8.61 74.39 46.18
C GLU A 333 8.26 74.25 44.69
N GLY A 334 9.24 74.36 43.78
CA GLY A 334 9.00 74.22 42.33
C GLY A 334 8.65 72.79 41.88
N ARG A 335 9.19 71.78 42.57
CA ARG A 335 8.83 70.37 42.37
C ARG A 335 7.38 70.09 42.78
N ILE A 336 6.96 70.64 43.91
CA ILE A 336 5.59 70.51 44.41
C ILE A 336 4.62 71.24 43.47
N GLU A 337 4.96 72.42 42.98
CA GLU A 337 4.15 73.16 42.00
C GLU A 337 3.91 72.39 40.69
N VAL A 338 4.97 71.79 40.11
CA VAL A 338 4.86 70.95 38.91
C VAL A 338 3.94 69.75 39.13
N LEU A 339 4.09 69.05 40.25
CA LEU A 339 3.25 67.89 40.57
C LEU A 339 1.79 68.31 40.85
N ILE A 340 1.56 69.42 41.55
CA ILE A 340 0.21 69.98 41.78
C ILE A 340 -0.45 70.37 40.46
N ILE A 341 0.30 70.91 39.49
CA ILE A 341 -0.21 71.18 38.14
C ILE A 341 -0.70 69.87 37.54
N ILE A 342 0.16 68.84 37.45
CA ILE A 342 -0.20 67.53 36.86
C ILE A 342 -1.41 66.91 37.59
N GLU A 343 -1.47 66.95 38.93
CA GLU A 343 -2.62 66.46 39.71
C GLU A 343 -3.91 67.23 39.40
N ARG A 344 -3.84 68.56 39.25
CA ARG A 344 -5.00 69.39 38.89
C ARG A 344 -5.51 69.05 37.49
N TYR A 345 -4.61 68.78 36.55
CA TYR A 345 -4.96 68.31 35.21
C TYR A 345 -5.64 66.95 35.26
N ASN A 346 -5.05 65.98 35.98
CA ASN A 346 -5.66 64.66 36.15
C ASN A 346 -7.04 64.73 36.82
N ALA A 347 -7.20 65.55 37.87
CA ALA A 347 -8.49 65.75 38.54
C ALA A 347 -9.56 66.38 37.62
N LYS A 348 -9.16 67.25 36.69
CA LYS A 348 -10.06 67.84 35.68
C LYS A 348 -10.48 66.80 34.63
N LEU A 349 -9.55 65.95 34.20
CA LEU A 349 -9.81 64.81 33.32
C LEU A 349 -10.81 63.83 33.94
N SER A 350 -10.59 63.40 35.19
CA SER A 350 -11.51 62.51 35.91
C SER A 350 -12.89 63.12 36.15
N ALA A 351 -13.02 64.45 36.13
CA ALA A 351 -14.29 65.15 36.32
C ALA A 351 -15.11 65.33 35.03
N LEU A 352 -14.47 65.30 33.85
CA LEU A 352 -15.11 65.51 32.55
C LEU A 352 -15.99 64.32 32.11
N THR A 353 -15.68 63.11 32.58
CA THR A 353 -16.30 61.85 32.15
C THR A 353 -17.57 61.45 32.93
N LYS A 354 -18.23 62.39 33.59
CA LYS A 354 -19.39 62.15 34.48
C LYS A 354 -20.76 62.02 33.79
N ASN A 355 -20.82 61.91 32.48
CA ASN A 355 -22.10 61.86 31.77
C ASN A 355 -22.55 60.42 31.51
N ASN A 356 -23.62 60.04 32.22
CA ASN A 356 -24.53 58.90 32.02
C ASN A 356 -24.03 57.50 32.45
N LEU A 357 -24.03 57.24 33.76
CA LEU A 357 -24.48 56.00 34.46
C LEU A 357 -24.10 56.12 35.95
N LYS A 358 -24.81 55.44 36.86
CA LYS A 358 -24.69 55.68 38.32
C LYS A 358 -23.37 55.13 38.89
N ASP A 359 -22.72 55.99 39.68
CA ASP A 359 -21.69 55.75 40.71
C ASP A 359 -20.30 55.15 40.34
N GLU A 360 -19.98 54.87 39.07
CA GLU A 360 -18.59 54.58 38.67
C GLU A 360 -18.10 55.52 37.53
N ASN A 361 -17.00 56.24 37.77
CA ASN A 361 -16.45 57.21 36.81
C ASN A 361 -15.63 56.49 35.72
N TYR A 362 -16.14 56.37 34.49
CA TYR A 362 -15.48 55.69 33.35
C TYR A 362 -14.34 56.50 32.68
N HIS A 363 -13.41 57.04 33.47
CA HIS A 363 -12.23 57.77 32.96
C HIS A 363 -11.24 56.87 32.19
N TRP A 364 -11.35 55.55 32.31
CA TRP A 364 -10.48 54.55 31.64
C TRP A 364 -10.78 54.36 30.15
N THR A 365 -11.95 54.78 29.68
CA THR A 365 -12.41 54.61 28.29
C THR A 365 -11.51 55.28 27.26
N HIS A 366 -10.84 56.36 27.63
CA HIS A 366 -10.05 57.17 26.68
C HIS A 366 -8.62 56.63 26.50
N ASN A 367 -8.06 55.92 27.49
CA ASN A 367 -6.68 55.40 27.50
C ASN A 367 -6.63 53.88 27.66
N TYR A 368 -7.70 53.20 27.28
CA TYR A 368 -7.87 51.76 27.48
C TYR A 368 -6.73 50.93 26.85
N HIS A 369 -6.15 51.40 25.75
CA HIS A 369 -5.05 50.73 25.04
C HIS A 369 -3.76 50.67 25.87
N PHE A 370 -3.48 51.69 26.68
CA PHE A 370 -2.34 51.70 27.59
C PHE A 370 -2.62 50.86 28.84
N ASN A 371 -3.81 51.00 29.42
CA ASN A 371 -4.25 50.17 30.56
C ASN A 371 -4.24 48.68 30.22
N PHE A 372 -4.64 48.31 29.00
CA PHE A 372 -4.54 46.94 28.50
C PHE A 372 -3.10 46.44 28.48
N ARG A 373 -2.16 47.21 27.92
CA ARG A 373 -0.74 46.80 27.86
C ARG A 373 -0.13 46.63 29.25
N ILE A 374 -0.54 47.45 30.22
CA ILE A 374 -0.17 47.28 31.62
C ILE A 374 -0.72 45.94 32.15
N TYR A 375 -2.01 45.68 31.96
CA TYR A 375 -2.64 44.46 32.46
C TYR A 375 -2.10 43.19 31.79
N GLU A 376 -1.79 43.25 30.49
CA GLU A 376 -1.10 42.19 29.73
C GLU A 376 0.21 41.79 30.40
N LYS A 377 1.02 42.76 30.86
CA LYS A 377 2.26 42.49 31.62
C LYS A 377 2.02 41.89 32.99
N VAL A 378 0.94 42.28 33.69
CA VAL A 378 0.56 41.63 34.95
C VAL A 378 0.18 40.17 34.70
N LEU A 379 -0.61 39.88 33.66
CA LEU A 379 -0.98 38.51 33.29
C LEU A 379 0.24 37.66 32.86
N CYS A 380 1.23 38.28 32.22
CA CYS A 380 2.47 37.59 31.83
C CYS A 380 3.29 37.10 33.04
N SER A 381 3.06 37.63 34.26
CA SER A 381 3.75 37.16 35.47
C SER A 381 3.31 35.76 35.93
N ALA A 382 2.20 35.22 35.40
CA ALA A 382 1.74 33.87 35.69
C ALA A 382 2.52 32.77 34.93
N PHE A 383 3.39 33.16 34.00
CA PHE A 383 4.22 32.25 33.18
C PHE A 383 5.65 32.19 33.74
N ASP A 384 6.31 31.05 33.57
CA ASP A 384 7.70 30.88 33.99
C ASP A 384 8.66 31.64 33.05
N ILE A 385 9.55 32.48 33.60
CA ILE A 385 10.59 33.18 32.82
C ILE A 385 11.51 32.24 32.04
N LEU A 386 11.83 31.07 32.59
CA LEU A 386 12.76 30.13 31.97
C LEU A 386 12.09 29.28 30.89
N ASP A 387 10.77 29.08 31.02
CA ASP A 387 9.95 28.34 30.07
C ASP A 387 8.60 29.05 29.85
N ASP A 388 8.56 29.93 28.83
CA ASP A 388 7.39 30.72 28.43
C ASP A 388 6.12 29.88 28.14
N GLY A 389 6.26 28.56 27.98
CA GLY A 389 5.17 27.62 27.72
C GLY A 389 4.47 27.07 28.97
N GLN A 390 5.02 27.30 30.16
CA GLN A 390 4.50 26.75 31.42
C GLN A 390 3.95 27.83 32.35
N LEU A 391 2.85 27.49 33.02
CA LEU A 391 2.32 28.28 34.13
C LEU A 391 3.06 27.93 35.41
N VAL A 392 3.30 28.93 36.25
CA VAL A 392 3.90 28.75 37.58
C VAL A 392 2.95 27.97 38.49
N GLU A 393 3.47 27.21 39.47
CA GLU A 393 2.63 26.44 40.41
C GLU A 393 1.62 27.33 41.13
N GLU A 394 2.01 28.57 41.48
CA GLU A 394 1.18 29.58 42.14
C GLU A 394 0.41 30.51 41.16
N ALA A 395 0.15 30.07 39.93
CA ALA A 395 -0.51 30.91 38.92
C ALA A 395 -1.92 31.38 39.33
N GLU A 396 -2.69 30.54 40.05
CA GLU A 396 -4.03 30.94 40.53
C GLU A 396 -3.93 32.07 41.56
N GLU A 397 -2.95 32.01 42.47
CA GLU A 397 -2.69 33.05 43.47
C GLU A 397 -2.19 34.35 42.84
N ILE A 398 -1.38 34.26 41.77
CA ILE A 398 -0.94 35.43 40.99
C ILE A 398 -2.15 36.10 40.32
N LEU A 399 -3.06 35.32 39.72
CA LEU A 399 -4.27 35.84 39.08
C LEU A 399 -5.24 36.48 40.09
N GLU A 400 -5.40 35.88 41.28
CA GLU A 400 -6.16 36.49 42.38
C GLU A 400 -5.54 37.80 42.86
N THR A 401 -4.21 37.90 42.84
CA THR A 401 -3.49 39.14 43.16
C THR A 401 -3.69 40.19 42.06
N ALA A 402 -3.72 39.79 40.79
CA ALA A 402 -4.00 40.67 39.65
C ALA A 402 -5.41 41.30 39.71
N LYS A 403 -6.40 40.64 40.34
CA LYS A 403 -7.75 41.23 40.53
C LYS A 403 -7.73 42.56 41.29
N LEU A 404 -6.72 42.79 42.11
CA LEU A 404 -6.56 44.06 42.85
C LEU A 404 -6.25 45.24 41.93
N THR A 405 -5.79 45.01 40.70
CA THR A 405 -5.55 46.08 39.71
C THR A 405 -6.80 46.47 38.94
N TRP A 406 -7.88 45.68 39.01
CA TRP A 406 -9.11 45.91 38.25
C TRP A 406 -9.73 47.30 38.48
N PRO A 407 -9.87 47.79 39.73
CA PRO A 407 -10.47 49.10 39.98
C PRO A 407 -9.58 50.29 39.59
N ILE A 408 -8.30 50.06 39.28
CA ILE A 408 -7.34 51.10 38.84
C ILE A 408 -7.28 51.16 37.31
N LEU A 409 -7.32 49.99 36.66
CA LEU A 409 -7.16 49.84 35.21
C LEU A 409 -8.50 49.83 34.45
N GLY A 410 -9.62 49.63 35.14
CA GLY A 410 -10.95 49.53 34.53
C GLY A 410 -11.24 48.17 33.91
N ILE A 411 -10.68 47.10 34.49
CA ILE A 411 -10.84 45.72 34.03
C ILE A 411 -12.08 45.13 34.70
N THR A 412 -13.03 44.65 33.90
CA THR A 412 -14.16 43.85 34.36
C THR A 412 -13.80 42.36 34.27
N GLU A 413 -14.60 41.49 34.89
CA GLU A 413 -14.42 40.04 34.79
C GLU A 413 -14.46 39.56 33.31
N LYS A 414 -15.40 40.08 32.51
CA LYS A 414 -15.50 39.81 31.06
C LYS A 414 -14.23 40.23 30.30
N LEU A 415 -13.63 41.37 30.64
CA LEU A 415 -12.37 41.83 30.05
C LEU A 415 -11.18 40.98 30.52
N HIS A 416 -11.17 40.55 31.78
CA HIS A 416 -10.14 39.65 32.27
C HIS A 416 -10.14 38.33 31.52
N ASP A 417 -11.31 37.69 31.37
CA ASP A 417 -11.44 36.39 30.74
C ASP A 417 -10.93 36.41 29.29
N ILE A 418 -11.30 37.45 28.51
CA ILE A 418 -10.82 37.59 27.12
C ILE A 418 -9.33 37.92 27.06
N PHE A 419 -8.81 38.77 27.95
CA PHE A 419 -7.39 39.14 27.94
C PHE A 419 -6.52 37.98 28.37
N TYR A 420 -6.97 37.22 29.37
CA TYR A 420 -6.26 36.03 29.80
C TYR A 420 -6.31 34.95 28.72
N ALA A 421 -7.46 34.74 28.08
CA ALA A 421 -7.57 33.85 26.91
C ALA A 421 -6.63 34.27 25.78
N TRP A 422 -6.55 35.57 25.47
CA TRP A 422 -5.66 36.12 24.44
C TRP A 422 -4.18 35.92 24.79
N VAL A 423 -3.77 36.21 26.02
CA VAL A 423 -2.37 36.03 26.47
C VAL A 423 -1.98 34.55 26.44
N LEU A 424 -2.84 33.65 26.94
CA LEU A 424 -2.64 32.20 26.86
C LEU A 424 -2.50 31.75 25.40
N PHE A 425 -3.35 32.26 24.50
CA PHE A 425 -3.30 31.95 23.09
C PHE A 425 -2.04 32.49 22.40
N GLN A 426 -1.62 33.71 22.71
CA GLN A 426 -0.41 34.33 22.19
C GLN A 426 0.84 33.55 22.61
N LYS A 427 0.90 33.10 23.87
CA LYS A 427 1.97 32.25 24.37
C LYS A 427 1.94 30.87 23.71
N TYR A 428 0.75 30.27 23.53
CA TYR A 428 0.60 29.04 22.76
C TYR A 428 1.10 29.18 21.31
N ALA A 429 0.72 30.24 20.59
CA ALA A 429 1.13 30.45 19.20
C ALA A 429 2.66 30.65 19.04
N GLN A 430 3.35 31.01 20.13
CA GLN A 430 4.81 31.14 20.18
C GLN A 430 5.52 29.83 20.59
N THR A 431 4.98 29.11 21.57
CA THR A 431 5.63 27.96 22.24
C THR A 431 5.18 26.60 21.68
N GLY A 432 3.95 26.49 21.19
CA GLY A 432 3.32 25.24 20.76
C GLY A 432 2.74 24.38 21.89
N GLU A 433 2.72 24.88 23.13
CA GLU A 433 2.30 24.09 24.30
C GLU A 433 0.78 23.87 24.42
N VAL A 434 0.36 22.61 24.40
CA VAL A 434 -1.05 22.20 24.23
C VAL A 434 -1.94 22.60 25.40
N LEU A 435 -1.38 22.59 26.62
CA LEU A 435 -2.13 22.93 27.83
C LEU A 435 -2.61 24.39 27.79
N LEU A 436 -1.80 25.30 27.25
CA LEU A 436 -2.16 26.71 27.11
C LEU A 436 -3.37 26.91 26.21
N LEU A 437 -3.46 26.16 25.10
CA LEU A 437 -4.63 26.20 24.21
C LEU A 437 -5.90 25.67 24.90
N LYS A 438 -5.77 24.62 25.72
CA LYS A 438 -6.89 24.10 26.53
C LYS A 438 -7.37 25.11 27.59
N HIS A 439 -6.44 25.79 28.25
CA HIS A 439 -6.79 26.86 29.18
C HIS A 439 -7.45 28.05 28.46
N ALA A 440 -6.94 28.46 27.31
CA ALA A 440 -7.55 29.53 26.50
C ALA A 440 -8.99 29.17 26.08
N SER A 441 -9.23 27.94 25.64
CA SER A 441 -10.59 27.47 25.28
C SER A 441 -11.54 27.48 26.48
N LEU A 442 -11.08 27.09 27.66
CA LEU A 442 -11.90 27.16 28.89
C LEU A 442 -12.27 28.60 29.28
N GLN A 443 -11.34 29.56 29.11
CA GLN A 443 -11.65 30.97 29.39
C GLN A 443 -12.64 31.56 28.37
N ILE A 444 -12.51 31.22 27.08
CA ILE A 444 -13.48 31.63 26.05
C ILE A 444 -14.87 31.03 26.34
N GLN A 445 -14.93 29.77 26.80
CA GLN A 445 -16.21 29.16 27.20
C GLN A 445 -16.86 29.87 28.39
N LYS A 446 -16.08 30.25 29.41
CA LYS A 446 -16.58 31.04 30.54
C LYS A 446 -17.16 32.38 30.08
N LEU A 447 -16.45 33.07 29.18
CA LEU A 447 -16.90 34.33 28.59
C LEU A 447 -18.25 34.17 27.86
N LEU A 448 -18.45 33.10 27.11
CA LEU A 448 -19.70 32.84 26.38
C LEU A 448 -20.86 32.44 27.30
N LEU A 449 -20.58 31.95 28.51
CA LEU A 449 -21.60 31.64 29.52
C LEU A 449 -22.02 32.87 30.34
N HIS A 450 -21.21 33.92 30.38
CA HIS A 450 -21.45 35.15 31.14
C HIS A 450 -22.04 36.23 30.22
N CYS A 451 -23.33 36.10 29.91
CA CYS A 451 -24.13 37.13 29.26
C CYS A 451 -25.26 37.61 30.19
N ASP A 452 -25.69 38.84 29.99
CA ASP A 452 -26.91 39.48 30.56
C ASP A 452 -26.69 40.58 31.61
N VAL A 453 -25.78 41.52 31.33
CA VAL A 453 -25.92 42.90 31.83
C VAL A 453 -25.63 43.88 30.69
N GLU A 454 -26.68 44.49 30.12
CA GLU A 454 -26.61 45.43 28.97
C GLU A 454 -25.59 46.57 29.20
N GLU A 455 -25.41 47.02 30.44
CA GLU A 455 -24.47 48.10 30.80
C GLU A 455 -22.99 47.67 30.64
N ILE A 456 -22.66 46.41 30.95
CA ILE A 456 -21.29 45.87 30.81
C ILE A 456 -20.96 45.65 29.33
N GLU A 457 -21.95 45.34 28.50
CA GLU A 457 -21.77 45.22 27.05
C GLU A 457 -21.49 46.56 26.37
N LEU A 458 -22.25 47.60 26.72
CA LEU A 458 -22.01 48.95 26.19
C LEU A 458 -20.62 49.49 26.57
N TYR A 459 -20.17 49.25 27.80
CA TYR A 459 -18.82 49.61 28.24
C TYR A 459 -17.74 48.84 27.48
N THR A 460 -17.88 47.52 27.35
CA THR A 460 -16.90 46.66 26.68
C THR A 460 -16.82 46.93 25.17
N ASN A 461 -17.95 47.26 24.54
CA ASN A 461 -18.04 47.58 23.12
C ASN A 461 -17.51 48.99 22.79
N SER A 462 -17.25 49.83 23.79
CA SER A 462 -16.67 51.17 23.59
C SER A 462 -15.17 51.14 23.23
N PHE A 463 -14.49 50.02 23.45
CA PHE A 463 -13.07 49.85 23.14
C PHE A 463 -12.87 49.41 21.69
N ILE A 464 -12.40 50.31 20.83
CA ILE A 464 -12.31 50.08 19.38
C ILE A 464 -10.89 49.74 18.94
N CYS A 465 -10.71 48.58 18.32
CA CYS A 465 -9.48 48.18 17.64
C CYS A 465 -9.60 48.34 16.12
N SER A 466 -8.48 48.61 15.45
CA SER A 466 -8.39 48.55 13.99
C SER A 466 -8.14 47.12 13.55
N ALA A 467 -9.08 46.53 12.80
CA ALA A 467 -8.91 45.22 12.18
C ALA A 467 -8.65 45.40 10.69
N ASP A 468 -7.44 44.98 10.27
CA ASP A 468 -7.04 44.96 8.86
C ASP A 468 -7.54 43.66 8.24
N ASP A 469 -8.78 43.65 7.77
CA ASP A 469 -9.39 42.53 7.03
C ASP A 469 -9.51 42.91 5.56
N CYS A 470 -8.83 42.16 4.70
CA CYS A 470 -9.09 42.09 3.25
C CYS A 470 -9.40 43.44 2.56
N GLY A 471 -8.54 44.46 2.77
CA GLY A 471 -8.60 45.72 2.02
C GLY A 471 -9.53 46.80 2.57
N GLY A 472 -10.08 46.64 3.79
CA GLY A 472 -10.84 47.70 4.47
C GLY A 472 -10.58 47.75 5.98
N ASP A 473 -10.34 48.96 6.51
CA ASP A 473 -10.11 49.21 7.93
C ASP A 473 -11.44 49.15 8.70
N ARG A 474 -11.77 47.98 9.29
CA ARG A 474 -12.99 47.81 10.10
C ARG A 474 -12.69 48.11 11.57
N ALA A 475 -13.51 48.97 12.17
CA ALA A 475 -13.52 49.21 13.60
C ALA A 475 -14.28 48.09 14.31
N LEU A 476 -13.58 47.26 15.08
CA LEU A 476 -14.18 46.18 15.89
C LEU A 476 -14.03 46.49 17.38
N SER A 477 -14.94 45.94 18.20
CA SER A 477 -14.73 45.95 19.65
C SER A 477 -13.46 45.17 19.99
N LEU A 478 -12.79 45.49 21.09
CA LEU A 478 -11.59 44.79 21.56
C LEU A 478 -11.84 43.30 21.77
N VAL A 479 -13.03 42.94 22.25
CA VAL A 479 -13.45 41.54 22.43
C VAL A 479 -13.65 40.85 21.09
N ASP A 480 -14.37 41.48 20.16
CA ASP A 480 -14.59 40.91 18.83
C ASP A 480 -13.27 40.81 18.03
N SER A 481 -12.35 41.77 18.17
CA SER A 481 -11.02 41.73 17.56
C SER A 481 -10.19 40.54 18.07
N ALA A 482 -10.17 40.31 19.39
CA ALA A 482 -9.46 39.18 19.99
C ALA A 482 -10.05 37.84 19.52
N LEU A 483 -11.38 37.68 19.60
CA LEU A 483 -12.06 36.45 19.17
C LEU A 483 -11.89 36.20 17.67
N LEU A 484 -11.99 37.24 16.83
CA LEU A 484 -11.79 37.15 15.39
C LEU A 484 -10.35 36.72 15.06
N LYS A 485 -9.33 37.33 15.66
CA LYS A 485 -7.93 36.98 15.40
C LYS A 485 -7.58 35.56 15.83
N ILE A 486 -8.11 35.13 16.97
CA ILE A 486 -7.99 33.73 17.40
C ILE A 486 -8.69 32.81 16.39
N ASN A 487 -9.91 33.13 15.97
CA ASN A 487 -10.66 32.34 14.99
C ASN A 487 -9.95 32.26 13.64
N VAL A 488 -9.46 33.38 13.10
CA VAL A 488 -8.72 33.46 11.84
C VAL A 488 -7.45 32.63 11.90
N TRP A 489 -6.70 32.70 13.01
CA TRP A 489 -5.53 31.86 13.19
C TRP A 489 -5.89 30.37 13.21
N CYS A 490 -6.92 29.98 13.97
CA CYS A 490 -7.39 28.59 14.02
C CYS A 490 -7.85 28.09 12.65
N ARG A 491 -8.65 28.89 11.92
CA ARG A 491 -9.09 28.58 10.56
C ARG A 491 -7.90 28.37 9.63
N ARG A 492 -6.90 29.27 9.62
CA ARG A 492 -5.69 29.12 8.79
C ARG A 492 -4.91 27.83 9.09
N GLN A 493 -4.83 27.42 10.36
CA GLN A 493 -4.18 26.15 10.71
C GLN A 493 -4.99 24.94 10.24
N LEU A 494 -6.32 25.00 10.40
CA LEU A 494 -7.26 23.94 10.03
C LEU A 494 -7.45 23.83 8.51
N GLU A 495 -7.36 24.91 7.76
CA GLU A 495 -7.44 24.90 6.28
C GLU A 495 -6.33 24.07 5.63
N ASN A 496 -5.24 23.79 6.35
CA ASN A 496 -4.21 22.85 5.93
C ASN A 496 -3.82 21.92 7.09
N TYR A 497 -4.82 21.28 7.72
CA TYR A 497 -4.57 20.42 8.88
C TYR A 497 -3.69 19.21 8.55
N HIS A 498 -3.72 18.74 7.29
CA HIS A 498 -2.86 17.63 6.83
C HIS A 498 -1.36 17.94 6.97
N ALA A 499 -0.94 19.19 6.79
CA ALA A 499 0.45 19.62 6.93
C ALA A 499 0.82 19.98 8.37
N HIS A 500 -0.08 20.61 9.12
CA HIS A 500 0.20 21.12 10.47
C HIS A 500 0.07 20.06 11.57
N PHE A 501 -0.77 19.05 11.39
CA PHE A 501 -1.06 18.05 12.41
C PHE A 501 -0.65 16.64 11.99
N SER A 502 -0.23 15.86 12.98
CA SER A 502 0.17 14.46 12.84
C SER A 502 -0.52 13.61 13.90
N GLN A 503 -0.39 12.28 13.81
CA GLN A 503 -0.97 11.36 14.80
C GLN A 503 -0.50 11.66 16.24
N LYS A 504 0.73 12.19 16.42
CA LYS A 504 1.27 12.59 17.73
C LYS A 504 0.59 13.83 18.31
N ASN A 505 0.00 14.68 17.46
CA ASN A 505 -0.58 15.97 17.81
C ASN A 505 -2.12 15.98 17.71
N HIS A 506 -2.76 14.80 17.82
CA HIS A 506 -4.20 14.64 17.68
C HIS A 506 -5.02 15.49 18.67
N SER A 507 -4.53 15.62 19.92
CA SER A 507 -5.16 16.46 20.96
C SER A 507 -5.11 17.96 20.64
N ILE A 508 -4.09 18.41 19.89
CA ILE A 508 -3.93 19.80 19.46
C ILE A 508 -4.94 20.12 18.35
N PHE A 509 -5.10 19.18 17.41
CA PHE A 509 -6.09 19.31 16.36
C PHE A 509 -7.51 19.38 16.94
N GLU A 510 -7.86 18.48 17.87
CA GLU A 510 -9.18 18.51 18.53
C GLU A 510 -9.41 19.83 19.28
N ALA A 511 -8.43 20.31 20.05
CA ALA A 511 -8.53 21.57 20.78
C ALA A 511 -8.67 22.78 19.84
N THR A 512 -7.92 22.80 18.73
CA THR A 512 -7.97 23.88 17.72
C THR A 512 -9.32 23.88 16.99
N LEU A 513 -9.83 22.71 16.63
CA LEU A 513 -11.15 22.56 16.00
C LEU A 513 -12.26 23.00 16.93
N ASN A 514 -12.26 22.54 18.19
CA ASN A 514 -13.26 22.94 19.18
C ASN A 514 -13.29 24.45 19.40
N LEU A 515 -12.11 25.07 19.43
CA LEU A 515 -12.00 26.51 19.58
C LEU A 515 -12.49 27.26 18.33
N ALA A 516 -12.20 26.76 17.12
CA ALA A 516 -12.72 27.34 15.88
C ALA A 516 -14.26 27.25 15.82
N LEU A 517 -14.82 26.09 16.21
CA LEU A 517 -16.26 25.83 16.25
C LEU A 517 -16.99 26.69 17.28
N LEU A 518 -16.40 26.85 18.47
CA LEU A 518 -16.95 27.69 19.54
C LEU A 518 -17.11 29.17 19.12
N LEU A 519 -16.25 29.63 18.21
CA LEU A 519 -16.17 31.01 17.76
C LEU A 519 -16.95 31.26 16.45
N VAL A 520 -17.73 30.29 15.96
CA VAL A 520 -18.58 30.46 14.78
C VAL A 520 -19.77 31.34 15.14
N LYS A 521 -19.74 32.60 14.71
CA LYS A 521 -20.94 33.45 14.61
C LYS A 521 -21.58 33.21 13.22
N THR A 522 -22.89 33.49 13.08
CA THR A 522 -23.67 33.29 11.84
C THR A 522 -22.88 33.65 10.58
N PRO A 523 -22.92 32.82 9.52
CA PRO A 523 -22.04 32.98 8.37
C PRO A 523 -22.21 34.37 7.74
N THR A 524 -21.11 35.12 7.66
CA THR A 524 -21.03 36.31 6.80
C THR A 524 -20.97 35.86 5.35
N GLU A 525 -21.70 36.56 4.48
CA GLU A 525 -21.89 36.22 3.06
C GLU A 525 -20.57 36.11 2.27
N ASP A 526 -19.48 36.72 2.77
CA ASP A 526 -18.14 36.71 2.15
C ASP A 526 -17.41 35.34 2.15
N ASP A 527 -17.79 34.39 3.02
CA ASP A 527 -17.11 33.07 3.11
C ASP A 527 -17.60 32.07 2.04
N CYS A 528 -18.63 32.41 1.25
CA CYS A 528 -19.40 31.48 0.43
C CYS A 528 -19.00 31.39 -1.06
N GLU A 529 -18.28 32.36 -1.62
CA GLU A 529 -18.13 32.44 -3.09
C GLU A 529 -16.93 31.66 -3.65
N GLU A 530 -15.85 31.45 -2.87
CA GLU A 530 -14.60 30.86 -3.39
C GLU A 530 -14.50 29.32 -3.29
N ALA A 531 -15.43 28.63 -2.62
CA ALA A 531 -15.22 27.23 -2.24
C ALA A 531 -16.45 26.32 -2.33
N MET A 532 -17.06 26.18 -3.52
CA MET A 532 -17.98 25.06 -3.78
C MET A 532 -17.58 24.25 -5.01
N LEU A 533 -16.52 23.45 -4.87
CA LEU A 533 -16.29 22.28 -5.75
C LEU A 533 -17.20 21.10 -5.35
N ILE A 534 -17.65 21.05 -4.09
CA ILE A 534 -18.65 20.10 -3.57
C ILE A 534 -19.64 20.89 -2.72
N GLU A 535 -20.92 20.85 -3.09
CA GLU A 535 -21.99 21.55 -2.38
C GLU A 535 -22.19 20.98 -0.97
N SER A 536 -22.45 21.86 -0.01
CA SER A 536 -22.81 21.48 1.36
C SER A 536 -24.28 21.03 1.40
N PRO A 537 -24.64 20.00 2.21
CA PRO A 537 -26.03 19.55 2.30
C PRO A 537 -26.96 20.67 2.81
N VAL A 538 -28.14 20.75 2.19
CA VAL A 538 -29.19 21.75 2.49
C VAL A 538 -29.73 21.52 3.90
N GLY A 539 -29.68 22.54 4.77
CA GLY A 539 -30.16 22.46 6.17
C GLY A 539 -29.09 22.15 7.23
N SER A 540 -27.80 22.18 6.86
CA SER A 540 -26.66 21.98 7.76
C SER A 540 -26.49 23.09 8.81
N THR A 541 -26.08 22.71 10.02
CA THR A 541 -25.72 23.66 11.09
C THR A 541 -24.47 24.48 10.69
N PRO A 542 -24.26 25.69 11.24
CA PRO A 542 -23.08 26.50 10.88
C PRO A 542 -21.75 25.78 11.21
N GLU A 543 -21.73 24.94 12.25
CA GLU A 543 -20.60 24.07 12.59
C GLU A 543 -20.34 23.03 11.50
N SER A 544 -21.41 22.36 11.02
CA SER A 544 -21.30 21.36 9.96
C SER A 544 -20.80 21.97 8.65
N LYS A 545 -21.26 23.18 8.30
CA LYS A 545 -20.80 23.92 7.12
C LYS A 545 -19.32 24.30 7.22
N LEU A 546 -18.86 24.75 8.39
CA LEU A 546 -17.46 25.08 8.61
C LEU A 546 -16.58 23.82 8.50
N VAL A 547 -16.98 22.71 9.11
CA VAL A 547 -16.25 21.44 9.01
C VAL A 547 -16.16 20.96 7.56
N HIS A 548 -17.27 21.02 6.80
CA HIS A 548 -17.27 20.72 5.37
C HIS A 548 -16.27 21.58 4.60
N LEU A 549 -16.28 22.89 4.81
CA LEU A 549 -15.35 23.83 4.17
C LEU A 549 -13.89 23.52 4.51
N LEU A 550 -13.59 23.25 5.78
CA LEU A 550 -12.22 22.94 6.24
C LEU A 550 -11.70 21.64 5.63
N VAL A 551 -12.54 20.60 5.54
CA VAL A 551 -12.19 19.33 4.89
C VAL A 551 -11.86 19.57 3.41
N VAL A 552 -12.72 20.27 2.67
CA VAL A 552 -12.50 20.57 1.26
C VAL A 552 -11.21 21.37 1.06
N ARG A 553 -10.99 22.44 1.85
CA ARG A 553 -9.77 23.27 1.74
C ARG A 553 -8.51 22.47 2.08
N SER A 554 -8.53 21.66 3.12
CA SER A 554 -7.35 20.89 3.52
C SER A 554 -7.01 19.76 2.57
N ILE A 555 -8.01 19.06 2.03
CA ILE A 555 -7.78 18.03 1.02
C ILE A 555 -7.23 18.66 -0.26
N HIS A 556 -7.76 19.81 -0.68
CA HIS A 556 -7.24 20.52 -1.85
C HIS A 556 -5.78 20.98 -1.64
N ALA A 557 -5.45 21.50 -0.46
CA ALA A 557 -4.08 21.87 -0.10
C ALA A 557 -3.14 20.65 -0.10
N ALA A 558 -3.58 19.53 0.49
CA ALA A 558 -2.83 18.28 0.50
C ALA A 558 -2.61 17.74 -0.93
N TYR A 559 -3.63 17.80 -1.78
CA TYR A 559 -3.52 17.43 -3.20
C TYR A 559 -2.49 18.28 -3.95
N LYS A 560 -2.52 19.61 -3.78
CA LYS A 560 -1.53 20.51 -4.40
C LYS A 560 -0.10 20.17 -3.95
N GLN A 561 0.08 19.89 -2.66
CA GLN A 561 1.39 19.50 -2.13
C GLN A 561 1.84 18.15 -2.69
N ALA A 562 0.93 17.17 -2.77
CA ALA A 562 1.21 15.86 -3.37
C ALA A 562 1.60 15.98 -4.85
N LEU A 563 0.91 16.82 -5.62
CA LEU A 563 1.19 17.09 -7.04
C LEU A 563 2.60 17.67 -7.24
N ILE A 564 2.99 18.67 -6.45
CA ILE A 564 4.34 19.26 -6.52
C ILE A 564 5.39 18.22 -6.12
N SER A 565 5.11 17.40 -5.11
CA SER A 565 6.03 16.36 -4.66
C SER A 565 6.20 15.22 -5.67
N SER A 566 5.13 14.86 -6.39
CA SER A 566 5.16 13.81 -7.41
C SER A 566 5.98 14.23 -8.62
N ASP A 567 5.89 15.51 -9.01
CA ASP A 567 6.69 16.05 -10.11
C ASP A 567 8.18 16.00 -9.76
N GLY A 568 8.56 16.47 -8.56
CA GLY A 568 9.95 16.42 -8.12
C GLY A 568 10.51 15.00 -7.94
N ARG A 569 9.69 14.04 -7.49
CA ARG A 569 10.12 12.64 -7.31
C ARG A 569 10.16 11.83 -8.59
N SER A 570 9.39 12.21 -9.60
CA SER A 570 9.35 11.51 -10.89
C SER A 570 10.73 11.42 -11.54
N GLU A 571 11.54 12.48 -11.42
CA GLU A 571 12.91 12.54 -11.92
C GLU A 571 13.86 11.62 -11.14
N THR A 572 13.64 11.45 -9.84
CA THR A 572 14.49 10.62 -8.97
C THR A 572 14.17 9.13 -9.02
N GLU A 573 12.89 8.77 -9.20
CA GLU A 573 12.42 7.38 -9.15
C GLU A 573 12.21 6.75 -10.53
N PHE A 574 12.41 7.51 -11.62
CA PHE A 574 12.14 7.09 -13.00
C PHE A 574 10.72 6.51 -13.17
N LYS A 575 9.73 7.06 -12.45
CA LYS A 575 8.32 6.67 -12.49
C LYS A 575 7.45 7.82 -12.97
N HIS A 576 6.32 7.50 -13.59
CA HIS A 576 5.38 8.52 -14.03
C HIS A 576 4.76 9.27 -12.83
N PRO A 577 4.64 10.62 -12.87
CA PRO A 577 4.12 11.40 -11.74
C PRO A 577 2.73 10.95 -11.26
N LEU A 578 1.84 10.52 -12.16
CA LEU A 578 0.50 10.02 -11.78
C LEU A 578 0.53 8.76 -10.92
N THR A 579 1.53 7.88 -11.09
CA THR A 579 1.71 6.69 -10.27
C THR A 579 2.14 7.08 -8.85
N ILE A 580 3.03 8.06 -8.74
CA ILE A 580 3.49 8.60 -7.45
C ILE A 580 2.33 9.34 -6.77
N LEU A 581 1.59 10.17 -7.53
CA LEU A 581 0.43 10.91 -7.04
C LEU A 581 -0.66 9.99 -6.47
N ALA A 582 -0.99 8.88 -7.16
CA ALA A 582 -1.97 7.91 -6.66
C ALA A 582 -1.57 7.34 -5.28
N ASN A 583 -0.30 6.99 -5.11
CA ASN A 583 0.23 6.46 -3.86
C ASN A 583 0.28 7.51 -2.74
N GLU A 584 0.69 8.75 -3.04
CA GLU A 584 0.68 9.84 -2.06
C GLU A 584 -0.75 10.20 -1.63
N LEU A 585 -1.70 10.28 -2.57
CA LEU A 585 -3.11 10.52 -2.25
C LEU A 585 -3.74 9.37 -1.46
N LYS A 586 -3.32 8.13 -1.69
CA LYS A 586 -3.70 6.99 -0.84
C LYS A 586 -3.25 7.22 0.60
N LEU A 587 -1.99 7.63 0.83
CA LEU A 587 -1.47 7.94 2.17
C LEU A 587 -2.22 9.10 2.83
N VAL A 588 -2.57 10.15 2.06
CA VAL A 588 -3.40 11.27 2.55
C VAL A 588 -4.77 10.76 2.98
N ALA A 589 -5.43 9.93 2.17
CA ALA A 589 -6.74 9.37 2.48
C ALA A 589 -6.70 8.39 3.68
N GLU A 590 -5.63 7.58 3.83
CA GLU A 590 -5.41 6.76 5.02
C GLU A 590 -5.25 7.61 6.28
N LYS A 591 -4.47 8.69 6.21
CA LYS A 591 -4.30 9.64 7.32
C LYS A 591 -5.61 10.33 7.69
N GLU A 592 -6.39 10.74 6.69
CA GLU A 592 -7.73 11.32 6.88
C GLU A 592 -8.64 10.37 7.64
N CYS A 593 -8.76 9.13 7.19
CA CYS A 593 -9.63 8.11 7.82
C CYS A 593 -9.19 7.76 9.25
N THR A 594 -7.88 7.69 9.51
CA THR A 594 -7.35 7.19 10.80
C THR A 594 -7.19 8.28 11.86
N VAL A 595 -6.77 9.49 11.48
CA VAL A 595 -6.40 10.55 12.42
C VAL A 595 -7.48 11.62 12.55
N PHE A 596 -8.11 12.03 11.45
CA PHE A 596 -8.95 13.23 11.42
C PHE A 596 -10.45 12.93 11.42
N SER A 597 -10.88 11.96 10.61
CA SER A 597 -12.28 11.53 10.49
C SER A 597 -12.94 11.17 11.83
N PRO A 598 -12.29 10.48 12.80
CA PRO A 598 -12.90 10.19 14.10
C PRO A 598 -13.29 11.43 14.92
N ILE A 599 -12.59 12.55 14.73
CA ILE A 599 -12.92 13.83 15.39
C ILE A 599 -13.97 14.58 14.56
N LEU A 600 -13.75 14.68 13.25
CA LEU A 600 -14.61 15.46 12.36
C LEU A 600 -16.04 14.88 12.28
N ASN A 601 -16.18 13.55 12.32
CA ASN A 601 -17.47 12.87 12.29
C ASN A 601 -18.35 13.17 13.51
N LYS A 602 -17.79 13.67 14.62
CA LYS A 602 -18.58 14.13 15.79
C LYS A 602 -19.42 15.36 15.45
N TYR A 603 -18.94 16.21 14.55
CA TYR A 603 -19.56 17.49 14.16
C TYR A 603 -20.22 17.41 12.78
N TYR A 604 -19.67 16.59 11.88
CA TYR A 604 -20.20 16.35 10.54
C TYR A 604 -20.05 14.87 10.17
N PRO A 605 -21.10 14.05 10.29
CA PRO A 605 -21.04 12.60 10.06
C PRO A 605 -20.56 12.18 8.65
N GLU A 606 -20.70 13.08 7.68
CA GLU A 606 -20.32 12.88 6.28
C GLU A 606 -18.91 13.38 5.96
N ALA A 607 -18.13 13.83 6.95
CA ALA A 607 -16.79 14.42 6.73
C ALA A 607 -15.84 13.45 6.02
N GLN A 608 -15.76 12.21 6.50
CA GLN A 608 -14.94 11.17 5.89
C GLN A 608 -15.37 10.87 4.45
N ARG A 609 -16.69 10.78 4.20
CA ARG A 609 -17.25 10.54 2.87
C ARG A 609 -16.86 11.66 1.90
N VAL A 610 -17.05 12.92 2.30
CA VAL A 610 -16.71 14.09 1.49
C VAL A 610 -15.22 14.12 1.17
N ALA A 611 -14.36 13.84 2.15
CA ALA A 611 -12.91 13.81 1.93
C ALA A 611 -12.52 12.75 0.89
N LEU A 612 -13.01 11.52 1.02
CA LEU A 612 -12.71 10.41 0.11
C LEU A 612 -13.21 10.68 -1.32
N ILE A 613 -14.45 11.16 -1.46
CA ILE A 613 -15.03 11.53 -2.77
C ILE A 613 -14.22 12.65 -3.40
N PHE A 614 -13.78 13.64 -2.62
CA PHE A 614 -13.04 14.77 -3.16
C PHE A 614 -11.63 14.41 -3.61
N VAL A 615 -10.89 13.60 -2.83
CA VAL A 615 -9.57 13.07 -3.27
C VAL A 615 -9.74 12.26 -4.56
N HIS A 616 -10.76 11.39 -4.61
CA HIS A 616 -11.08 10.61 -5.80
C HIS A 616 -11.41 11.49 -7.02
N LEU A 617 -12.19 12.56 -6.84
CA LEU A 617 -12.50 13.50 -7.91
C LEU A 617 -11.25 14.25 -8.43
N LEU A 618 -10.37 14.70 -7.54
CA LEU A 618 -9.15 15.43 -7.90
C LEU A 618 -8.19 14.56 -8.70
N TYR A 619 -7.96 13.31 -8.26
CA TYR A 619 -7.14 12.36 -9.02
C TYR A 619 -7.77 12.00 -10.37
N GLY A 620 -9.08 11.72 -10.37
CA GLY A 620 -9.84 11.34 -11.57
C GLY A 620 -9.74 12.36 -12.70
N LYS A 621 -9.75 13.66 -12.37
CA LYS A 621 -9.56 14.73 -13.36
C LYS A 621 -8.19 14.68 -14.05
N GLN A 622 -7.12 14.36 -13.30
CA GLN A 622 -5.78 14.22 -13.88
C GLN A 622 -5.67 12.95 -14.73
N LEU A 623 -6.29 11.85 -14.26
CA LEU A 623 -6.32 10.60 -15.00
C LEU A 623 -7.10 10.74 -16.32
N GLU A 624 -8.24 11.43 -16.32
CA GLU A 624 -9.04 11.69 -17.53
C GLU A 624 -8.25 12.50 -18.57
N LEU A 625 -7.57 13.58 -18.14
CA LEU A 625 -6.69 14.37 -19.02
C LEU A 625 -5.54 13.56 -19.62
N PHE A 626 -5.01 12.58 -18.89
CA PHE A 626 -3.99 11.66 -19.38
C PHE A 626 -4.56 10.69 -20.42
N LEU A 627 -5.68 10.04 -20.10
CA LEU A 627 -6.32 9.04 -20.98
C LEU A 627 -6.82 9.64 -22.30
N GLU A 628 -7.25 10.91 -22.32
CA GLU A 628 -7.66 11.61 -23.54
C GLU A 628 -6.50 11.92 -24.50
N ARG A 629 -5.25 11.95 -24.03
CA ARG A 629 -4.07 12.38 -24.80
C ARG A 629 -3.14 11.25 -25.23
N THR A 630 -3.35 10.03 -24.75
CA THR A 630 -2.46 8.89 -25.02
C THR A 630 -2.96 7.99 -26.16
N ASP A 631 -2.29 8.05 -27.30
CA ASP A 631 -2.46 7.08 -28.41
C ASP A 631 -1.64 5.79 -28.22
N HIS A 632 -0.69 5.76 -27.26
CA HIS A 632 0.22 4.64 -27.01
C HIS A 632 0.05 4.06 -25.59
N LEU A 633 -0.58 2.89 -25.52
CA LEU A 633 -1.10 2.29 -24.29
C LEU A 633 -0.09 1.35 -23.59
N GLU A 634 1.05 1.02 -24.21
CA GLU A 634 2.01 0.05 -23.61
C GLU A 634 2.74 0.59 -22.38
N ASN A 635 3.02 1.91 -22.32
CA ASN A 635 3.65 2.56 -21.17
C ASN A 635 2.66 2.99 -20.07
N SER A 636 1.36 2.70 -20.23
CA SER A 636 0.33 3.11 -19.26
C SER A 636 -0.03 2.02 -18.23
N LYS A 637 0.51 0.79 -18.36
CA LYS A 637 0.17 -0.34 -17.47
C LYS A 637 0.38 -0.02 -15.99
N GLU A 638 1.52 0.57 -15.64
CA GLU A 638 1.83 0.94 -14.24
C GLU A 638 0.89 2.04 -13.72
N ILE A 639 0.51 2.99 -14.57
CA ILE A 639 -0.41 4.07 -14.22
C ILE A 639 -1.80 3.50 -13.96
N LEU A 640 -2.31 2.66 -14.89
CA LEU A 640 -3.61 2.01 -14.75
C LEU A 640 -3.68 1.12 -13.50
N ALA A 641 -2.61 0.39 -13.20
CA ALA A 641 -2.50 -0.43 -12.00
C ALA A 641 -2.54 0.41 -10.71
N ALA A 642 -1.77 1.51 -10.65
CA ALA A 642 -1.78 2.41 -9.50
C ALA A 642 -3.13 3.12 -9.33
N SER A 643 -3.76 3.56 -10.43
CA SER A 643 -5.11 4.12 -10.44
C SER A 643 -6.14 3.13 -9.91
N ASN A 644 -6.07 1.86 -10.32
CA ASN A 644 -7.01 0.81 -9.92
C ASN A 644 -6.88 0.51 -8.42
N ASN A 645 -5.65 0.38 -7.93
CA ASN A 645 -5.38 0.20 -6.50
C ASN A 645 -5.86 1.39 -5.66
N PHE A 646 -5.75 2.61 -6.18
CA PHE A 646 -6.26 3.80 -5.52
C PHE A 646 -7.80 3.82 -5.50
N GLU A 647 -8.46 3.54 -6.62
CA GLU A 647 -9.93 3.48 -6.71
C GLU A 647 -10.52 2.39 -5.81
N LEU A 648 -9.93 1.18 -5.82
CA LEU A 648 -10.31 0.08 -4.93
C LEU A 648 -10.14 0.43 -3.44
N PHE A 649 -9.07 1.15 -3.10
CA PHE A 649 -8.87 1.62 -1.73
C PHE A 649 -9.98 2.59 -1.29
N ILE A 650 -10.36 3.53 -2.16
CA ILE A 650 -11.47 4.45 -1.87
C ILE A 650 -12.79 3.69 -1.76
N ALA A 651 -13.04 2.71 -2.64
CA ALA A 651 -14.21 1.84 -2.61
C ALA A 651 -14.35 1.08 -1.28
N ASP A 652 -13.28 0.43 -0.83
CA ASP A 652 -13.21 -0.31 0.44
C ASP A 652 -13.53 0.59 1.64
N LYS A 653 -12.92 1.78 1.70
CA LYS A 653 -13.18 2.73 2.80
C LYS A 653 -14.60 3.27 2.81
N LEU A 654 -15.18 3.51 1.64
CA LEU A 654 -16.58 3.94 1.55
C LEU A 654 -17.55 2.81 1.94
N TYR A 655 -17.30 1.58 1.45
CA TYR A 655 -18.12 0.41 1.75
C TYR A 655 -18.11 0.06 3.25
N SER A 656 -16.92 0.03 3.86
CA SER A 656 -16.74 -0.37 5.27
C SER A 656 -17.45 0.54 6.28
N VAL A 657 -17.56 1.84 6.00
CA VAL A 657 -18.16 2.82 6.94
C VAL A 657 -19.64 3.06 6.67
N TYR A 658 -20.05 3.07 5.41
CA TYR A 658 -21.38 3.55 5.02
C TYR A 658 -22.33 2.48 4.47
N GLY A 659 -21.83 1.29 4.14
CA GLY A 659 -22.64 0.20 3.59
C GLY A 659 -23.44 0.62 2.35
N GLU A 660 -24.65 0.10 2.20
CA GLU A 660 -25.50 0.30 1.01
C GLU A 660 -26.32 1.60 1.01
N ALA A 661 -26.08 2.51 1.96
CA ALA A 661 -26.90 3.71 2.10
C ALA A 661 -26.68 4.68 0.91
N GLY A 662 -27.74 4.92 0.13
CA GLY A 662 -27.74 5.91 -0.96
C GLY A 662 -27.38 7.31 -0.46
N SER A 663 -26.51 8.00 -1.21
CA SER A 663 -25.90 9.27 -0.77
C SER A 663 -26.32 10.48 -1.63
N SER A 664 -26.31 11.66 -1.01
CA SER A 664 -26.54 12.96 -1.66
C SER A 664 -25.36 13.46 -2.52
N PHE A 665 -24.27 12.69 -2.62
CA PHE A 665 -23.02 13.07 -3.29
C PHE A 665 -22.73 12.28 -4.58
N SER A 666 -23.71 11.52 -5.08
CA SER A 666 -23.58 10.69 -6.30
C SER A 666 -23.07 11.47 -7.51
N ASN A 667 -23.45 12.75 -7.64
CA ASN A 667 -23.03 13.63 -8.74
C ASN A 667 -21.52 13.88 -8.82
N TYR A 668 -20.77 13.69 -7.73
CA TYR A 668 -19.33 13.95 -7.65
C TYR A 668 -18.49 12.67 -7.78
N LEU A 669 -19.12 11.50 -7.74
CA LEU A 669 -18.46 10.21 -7.87
C LEU A 669 -18.59 9.71 -9.31
N LYS A 670 -17.48 9.59 -10.03
CA LYS A 670 -17.41 9.03 -11.38
C LYS A 670 -16.34 7.94 -11.41
N PRO A 671 -16.70 6.64 -11.49
CA PRO A 671 -15.72 5.57 -11.59
C PRO A 671 -14.79 5.79 -12.77
N TYR A 672 -13.51 5.45 -12.62
CA TYR A 672 -12.49 5.70 -13.63
C TYR A 672 -12.61 4.79 -14.85
N MET A 673 -13.39 3.70 -14.76
CA MET A 673 -13.62 2.75 -15.85
C MET A 673 -12.32 2.14 -16.38
N ILE A 674 -11.35 1.86 -15.49
CA ILE A 674 -10.01 1.37 -15.86
C ILE A 674 -10.09 0.08 -16.68
N GLY A 675 -11.05 -0.81 -16.39
CA GLY A 675 -11.27 -2.06 -17.14
C GLY A 675 -11.45 -1.86 -18.64
N ARG A 676 -12.07 -0.76 -19.06
CA ARG A 676 -12.25 -0.43 -20.48
C ARG A 676 -10.92 -0.15 -21.19
N PHE A 677 -9.96 0.43 -20.48
CA PHE A 677 -8.65 0.78 -21.03
C PHE A 677 -7.63 -0.36 -20.84
N SER A 678 -7.70 -1.11 -19.75
CA SER A 678 -6.76 -2.20 -19.46
C SER A 678 -7.10 -3.51 -20.19
N SER A 679 -8.37 -3.81 -20.48
CA SER A 679 -8.78 -5.07 -21.12
C SER A 679 -7.99 -5.40 -22.40
N PRO A 680 -7.85 -4.51 -23.41
CA PRO A 680 -7.06 -4.83 -24.60
C PRO A 680 -5.58 -5.07 -24.29
N LEU A 681 -4.99 -4.39 -23.30
CA LEU A 681 -3.61 -4.60 -22.87
C LEU A 681 -3.40 -5.96 -22.21
N ILE A 682 -4.35 -6.37 -21.37
CA ILE A 682 -4.31 -7.67 -20.70
C ILE A 682 -4.41 -8.78 -21.74
N LEU A 683 -5.33 -8.66 -22.70
CA LEU A 683 -5.46 -9.64 -23.79
C LEU A 683 -4.23 -9.70 -24.70
N GLN A 684 -3.64 -8.55 -25.05
CA GLN A 684 -2.40 -8.52 -25.83
C GLN A 684 -1.23 -9.17 -25.07
N TRP A 685 -1.10 -8.90 -23.77
CA TRP A 685 -0.11 -9.55 -22.92
C TRP A 685 -0.36 -11.06 -22.82
N LEU A 686 -1.60 -11.50 -22.57
CA LEU A 686 -1.98 -12.91 -22.50
C LEU A 686 -1.66 -13.63 -23.82
N HIS A 687 -1.94 -13.00 -24.96
CA HIS A 687 -1.60 -13.58 -26.26
C HIS A 687 -0.08 -13.81 -26.41
N ALA A 688 0.73 -12.82 -26.03
CA ALA A 688 2.19 -12.96 -26.03
C ALA A 688 2.66 -14.05 -25.04
N GLN A 689 2.04 -14.15 -23.86
CA GLN A 689 2.35 -15.22 -22.91
C GLN A 689 1.96 -16.60 -23.42
N HIS A 690 0.81 -16.76 -24.08
CA HIS A 690 0.42 -18.04 -24.66
C HIS A 690 1.44 -18.52 -25.71
N GLU A 691 1.90 -17.62 -26.58
CA GLU A 691 2.96 -17.93 -27.56
C GLU A 691 4.25 -18.36 -26.86
N ASN A 692 4.67 -17.62 -25.83
CA ASN A 692 5.86 -17.93 -25.04
C ASN A 692 5.74 -19.30 -24.37
N VAL A 693 4.72 -19.52 -23.53
CA VAL A 693 4.51 -20.77 -22.78
C VAL A 693 4.47 -21.97 -23.74
N LEU A 694 3.80 -21.83 -24.89
CA LEU A 694 3.75 -22.87 -25.91
C LEU A 694 5.11 -23.16 -26.53
N GLU A 695 5.90 -22.12 -26.86
CA GLU A 695 7.24 -22.28 -27.42
C GLU A 695 8.20 -22.92 -26.41
N TRP A 696 8.20 -22.43 -25.17
CA TRP A 696 9.00 -23.01 -24.08
C TRP A 696 8.63 -24.48 -23.85
N THR A 697 7.34 -24.81 -23.80
CA THR A 697 6.86 -26.19 -23.67
C THR A 697 7.44 -27.08 -24.78
N LYS A 698 7.36 -26.66 -26.04
CA LYS A 698 7.92 -27.42 -27.18
C LYS A 698 9.43 -27.60 -27.09
N ARG A 699 10.17 -26.57 -26.66
CA ARG A 699 11.63 -26.63 -26.49
C ARG A 699 12.01 -27.58 -25.35
N THR A 700 11.33 -27.48 -24.20
CA THR A 700 11.59 -28.31 -23.03
C THR A 700 11.30 -29.79 -23.31
N ILE A 701 10.21 -30.10 -24.02
CA ILE A 701 9.92 -31.48 -24.44
C ILE A 701 10.94 -31.98 -25.48
N GLY A 702 11.39 -31.11 -26.38
CA GLY A 702 12.32 -31.49 -27.45
C GLY A 702 13.71 -31.94 -26.97
N ILE A 703 14.10 -31.56 -25.74
CA ILE A 703 15.37 -31.94 -25.12
C ILE A 703 15.24 -33.08 -24.10
N GLU A 704 14.02 -33.59 -23.87
CA GLU A 704 13.71 -34.58 -22.84
C GLU A 704 14.26 -35.98 -23.20
N ASP A 705 14.89 -36.63 -22.23
CA ASP A 705 15.46 -37.98 -22.37
C ASP A 705 14.70 -39.07 -21.58
N TRP A 706 13.73 -38.66 -20.75
CA TRP A 706 12.89 -39.48 -19.87
C TRP A 706 13.65 -40.15 -18.73
N THR A 707 14.58 -39.41 -18.12
CA THR A 707 15.24 -39.80 -16.88
C THR A 707 14.53 -39.19 -15.66
N PRO A 708 14.56 -39.87 -14.49
CA PRO A 708 13.97 -39.32 -13.28
C PRO A 708 14.75 -38.08 -12.82
N LEU A 709 14.04 -37.05 -12.35
CA LEU A 709 14.63 -35.81 -11.87
C LEU A 709 15.59 -36.03 -10.68
N SER A 710 15.19 -36.87 -9.72
CA SER A 710 16.03 -37.28 -8.59
C SER A 710 15.59 -38.64 -8.03
N ALA A 711 16.30 -39.14 -7.00
CA ALA A 711 15.92 -40.39 -6.33
C ALA A 711 14.55 -40.29 -5.63
N ASN A 712 14.16 -39.09 -5.19
CA ASN A 712 12.87 -38.85 -4.54
C ASN A 712 11.80 -38.38 -5.53
N GLU A 713 12.19 -37.64 -6.58
CA GLU A 713 11.30 -37.10 -7.61
C GLU A 713 11.45 -37.90 -8.90
N LYS A 714 10.55 -38.87 -9.06
CA LYS A 714 10.63 -39.88 -10.11
C LYS A 714 9.96 -39.46 -11.44
N GLN A 715 9.49 -38.21 -11.53
CA GLN A 715 8.92 -37.60 -12.74
C GLN A 715 10.00 -37.00 -13.66
N ALA A 716 9.63 -36.69 -14.90
CA ALA A 716 10.52 -36.05 -15.87
C ALA A 716 10.84 -34.60 -15.49
N THR A 717 12.02 -34.10 -15.90
CA THR A 717 12.41 -32.70 -15.63
C THR A 717 11.53 -31.72 -16.41
N SER A 718 11.18 -32.07 -17.65
CA SER A 718 10.40 -31.19 -18.52
C SER A 718 9.04 -30.79 -17.96
N VAL A 719 8.32 -31.70 -17.31
CA VAL A 719 6.98 -31.39 -16.78
C VAL A 719 7.03 -30.40 -15.62
N VAL A 720 8.04 -30.52 -14.76
CA VAL A 720 8.24 -29.61 -13.62
C VAL A 720 8.52 -28.19 -14.13
N GLU A 721 9.36 -28.06 -15.15
CA GLU A 721 9.66 -26.77 -15.76
C GLU A 721 8.44 -26.16 -16.48
N VAL A 722 7.61 -26.98 -17.15
CA VAL A 722 6.37 -26.51 -17.78
C VAL A 722 5.40 -25.97 -16.73
N PHE A 723 5.19 -26.69 -15.63
CA PHE A 723 4.33 -26.21 -14.54
C PHE A 723 4.89 -24.97 -13.84
N ARG A 724 6.22 -24.90 -13.64
CA ARG A 724 6.87 -23.69 -13.12
C ARG A 724 6.58 -22.46 -13.99
N ILE A 725 6.65 -22.60 -15.31
CA ILE A 725 6.36 -21.52 -16.26
C ILE A 725 4.86 -21.14 -16.21
N VAL A 726 3.98 -22.14 -16.10
CA VAL A 726 2.53 -21.92 -15.95
C VAL A 726 2.23 -21.16 -14.67
N GLU A 727 2.75 -21.61 -13.52
CA GLU A 727 2.60 -20.96 -12.22
C GLU A 727 3.12 -19.52 -12.25
N GLU A 728 4.32 -19.29 -12.80
CA GLU A 728 4.88 -17.94 -12.96
C GLU A 728 3.97 -17.04 -13.83
N THR A 729 3.34 -17.60 -14.86
CA THR A 729 2.39 -16.87 -15.72
C THR A 729 1.09 -16.54 -14.98
N VAL A 730 0.58 -17.48 -14.18
CA VAL A 730 -0.61 -17.29 -13.34
C VAL A 730 -0.35 -16.22 -12.27
N ASP A 731 0.81 -16.27 -11.61
CA ASP A 731 1.22 -15.28 -10.61
C ASP A 731 1.35 -13.88 -11.24
N GLN A 732 1.97 -13.77 -12.41
CA GLN A 732 2.06 -12.48 -13.12
C GLN A 732 0.69 -11.94 -13.52
N PHE A 733 -0.24 -12.81 -13.92
CA PHE A 733 -1.60 -12.43 -14.29
C PHE A 733 -2.37 -11.82 -13.11
N PHE A 734 -2.31 -12.44 -11.93
CA PHE A 734 -3.00 -11.94 -10.74
C PHE A 734 -2.28 -10.75 -10.07
N ASN A 735 -0.95 -10.68 -10.14
CA ASN A 735 -0.17 -9.58 -9.58
C ASN A 735 -0.19 -8.29 -10.42
N ALA A 736 -0.79 -8.31 -11.61
CA ALA A 736 -0.86 -7.16 -12.51
C ALA A 736 -1.56 -5.93 -11.90
N SER A 737 -2.32 -6.10 -10.80
CA SER A 737 -3.10 -5.03 -10.13
C SER A 737 -4.08 -4.30 -11.07
N LEU A 738 -4.45 -4.95 -12.18
CA LEU A 738 -5.42 -4.46 -13.16
C LEU A 738 -6.77 -5.15 -12.95
N PRO A 739 -7.89 -4.51 -13.31
CA PRO A 739 -9.19 -5.16 -13.27
C PRO A 739 -9.24 -6.32 -14.28
N LEU A 740 -9.53 -7.51 -13.78
CA LEU A 740 -9.64 -8.76 -14.54
C LEU A 740 -11.11 -9.15 -14.68
N ASP A 741 -11.44 -9.78 -15.82
CA ASP A 741 -12.79 -10.17 -16.19
C ASP A 741 -12.80 -11.64 -16.61
N ILE A 742 -13.98 -12.25 -16.65
CA ILE A 742 -14.19 -13.66 -17.03
C ILE A 742 -13.54 -14.00 -18.39
N VAL A 743 -13.53 -13.04 -19.34
CA VAL A 743 -12.88 -13.21 -20.65
C VAL A 743 -11.36 -13.39 -20.51
N HIS A 744 -10.73 -12.64 -19.61
CA HIS A 744 -9.30 -12.73 -19.34
C HIS A 744 -8.95 -14.08 -18.68
N LEU A 745 -9.74 -14.52 -17.69
CA LEU A 745 -9.57 -15.83 -17.05
C LEU A 745 -9.71 -16.96 -18.06
N ARG A 746 -10.79 -16.95 -18.87
CA ARG A 746 -11.00 -17.96 -19.91
C ARG A 746 -9.83 -18.02 -20.88
N SER A 747 -9.28 -16.88 -21.27
CA SER A 747 -8.12 -16.82 -22.15
C SER A 747 -6.90 -17.49 -21.52
N LEU A 748 -6.57 -17.15 -20.26
CA LEU A 748 -5.48 -17.80 -19.50
C LEU A 748 -5.64 -19.32 -19.44
N LEU A 749 -6.84 -19.81 -19.10
CA LEU A 749 -7.12 -21.25 -19.02
C LEU A 749 -6.93 -21.95 -20.38
N ILE A 750 -7.34 -21.31 -21.49
CA ILE A 750 -7.08 -21.81 -22.84
C ILE A 750 -5.58 -21.88 -23.12
N GLY A 751 -4.81 -20.87 -22.69
CA GLY A 751 -3.35 -20.85 -22.81
C GLY A 751 -2.70 -22.05 -22.12
N ILE A 752 -3.02 -22.25 -20.84
CA ILE A 752 -2.50 -23.36 -20.03
C ILE A 752 -2.88 -24.71 -20.63
N THR A 753 -4.16 -24.92 -20.92
CA THR A 753 -4.63 -26.19 -21.50
C THR A 753 -4.00 -26.50 -22.84
N SER A 754 -3.85 -25.51 -23.71
CA SER A 754 -3.21 -25.71 -25.02
C SER A 754 -1.75 -26.16 -24.88
N SER A 755 -1.00 -25.62 -23.92
CA SER A 755 0.38 -26.00 -23.67
C SER A 755 0.50 -27.45 -23.16
N LEU A 756 -0.35 -27.84 -22.20
CA LEU A 756 -0.41 -29.20 -21.66
C LEU A 756 -0.90 -30.22 -22.68
N GLN A 757 -1.87 -29.85 -23.53
CA GLN A 757 -2.33 -30.71 -24.63
C GLN A 757 -1.20 -30.99 -25.63
N VAL A 758 -0.36 -29.99 -25.95
CA VAL A 758 0.82 -30.20 -26.81
C VAL A 758 1.83 -31.13 -26.15
N TYR A 759 2.02 -31.03 -24.83
CA TYR A 759 2.84 -31.95 -24.06
C TYR A 759 2.33 -33.40 -24.15
N LEU A 760 1.05 -33.61 -23.87
CA LEU A 760 0.41 -34.93 -23.91
C LEU A 760 0.40 -35.52 -25.32
N LEU A 761 0.09 -34.71 -26.34
CA LEU A 761 0.11 -35.13 -27.74
C LEU A 761 1.52 -35.57 -28.18
N HIS A 762 2.57 -34.92 -27.67
CA HIS A 762 3.94 -35.36 -27.93
C HIS A 762 4.20 -36.75 -27.33
N MET A 763 3.74 -37.01 -26.11
CA MET A 763 3.85 -38.34 -25.48
C MET A 763 3.07 -39.42 -26.24
N GLU A 764 1.86 -39.10 -26.70
CA GLU A 764 1.01 -40.02 -27.48
C GLU A 764 1.65 -40.37 -28.82
N ASN A 765 2.22 -39.40 -29.53
CA ASN A 765 2.92 -39.61 -30.80
C ASN A 765 4.18 -40.48 -30.70
N GLN A 766 4.74 -40.66 -29.49
CA GLN A 766 5.89 -41.53 -29.25
C GLN A 766 5.51 -42.99 -28.97
N GLN A 767 4.21 -43.34 -28.93
CA GLN A 767 3.77 -44.69 -28.56
C GLN A 767 3.89 -45.69 -29.73
N VAL A 768 4.09 -46.97 -29.38
CA VAL A 768 4.13 -48.10 -30.31
C VAL A 768 3.04 -49.10 -29.93
N SER A 769 2.37 -49.70 -30.92
CA SER A 769 1.38 -50.75 -30.65
C SER A 769 2.03 -51.99 -30.08
N GLY A 770 1.49 -52.52 -28.96
CA GLY A 770 1.96 -53.76 -28.36
C GLY A 770 1.87 -54.99 -29.29
N SER A 771 0.97 -54.97 -30.28
CA SER A 771 0.88 -56.04 -31.29
C SER A 771 2.13 -56.18 -32.14
N THR A 772 2.93 -55.11 -32.29
CA THR A 772 4.17 -55.12 -33.08
C THR A 772 5.30 -55.86 -32.37
N LEU A 773 5.22 -56.04 -31.04
CA LEU A 773 6.25 -56.73 -30.25
C LEU A 773 6.02 -58.24 -30.13
N LEU A 774 4.84 -58.72 -30.50
CA LEU A 774 4.51 -60.14 -30.39
C LEU A 774 5.30 -60.96 -31.42
N PRO A 775 5.95 -62.06 -30.99
CA PRO A 775 6.63 -62.96 -31.92
C PRO A 775 5.62 -63.65 -32.84
N SER A 776 6.00 -63.83 -34.10
CA SER A 776 5.20 -64.59 -35.06
C SER A 776 5.09 -66.05 -34.62
N ALA A 777 3.88 -66.60 -34.63
CA ALA A 777 3.67 -68.00 -34.25
C ALA A 777 4.45 -68.94 -35.22
N PRO A 778 5.26 -69.87 -34.72
CA PRO A 778 5.98 -70.81 -35.56
C PRO A 778 5.02 -71.79 -36.24
N VAL A 779 5.48 -72.38 -37.35
CA VAL A 779 4.69 -73.36 -38.10
C VAL A 779 4.39 -74.57 -37.21
N LEU A 780 3.14 -75.03 -37.21
CA LEU A 780 2.72 -76.20 -36.45
C LEU A 780 3.40 -77.46 -37.01
N THR A 781 4.11 -78.18 -36.14
CA THR A 781 4.77 -79.46 -36.45
C THR A 781 4.24 -80.54 -35.53
N ARG A 782 4.23 -81.79 -35.98
CA ARG A 782 4.00 -82.93 -35.10
C ARG A 782 5.30 -83.47 -34.52
N TYR A 783 5.26 -83.93 -33.27
CA TYR A 783 6.41 -84.54 -32.63
C TYR A 783 6.96 -85.74 -33.43
N ALA A 784 8.27 -85.76 -33.64
CA ALA A 784 9.01 -86.91 -34.14
C ALA A 784 10.34 -87.07 -33.42
N GLU A 785 10.65 -88.30 -33.02
CA GLU A 785 11.90 -88.65 -32.36
C GLU A 785 13.05 -88.63 -33.39
N SER A 786 14.02 -87.71 -33.21
CA SER A 786 15.15 -87.57 -34.13
C SER A 786 16.17 -88.68 -33.90
N MET A 787 16.54 -89.39 -34.96
CA MET A 787 17.52 -90.50 -34.89
C MET A 787 18.98 -90.02 -34.67
N ASN A 788 19.23 -88.71 -34.64
CA ASN A 788 20.56 -88.12 -34.42
C ASN A 788 20.53 -87.11 -33.26
N PRO A 789 21.13 -87.42 -32.09
CA PRO A 789 21.11 -86.55 -30.91
C PRO A 789 21.99 -85.30 -30.99
N PHE A 790 22.78 -85.12 -32.07
CA PHE A 790 23.73 -83.99 -32.23
C PHE A 790 23.26 -82.88 -33.20
N ALA A 791 22.07 -82.98 -33.80
CA ALA A 791 21.54 -81.94 -34.66
C ALA A 791 21.04 -80.76 -33.80
N LYS A 792 21.79 -79.63 -33.80
CA LYS A 792 21.35 -78.39 -33.16
C LYS A 792 20.15 -77.83 -33.94
N ARG A 793 18.95 -77.91 -33.36
CA ARG A 793 17.74 -77.25 -33.88
C ARG A 793 17.99 -75.74 -33.94
N LYS A 794 17.84 -75.14 -35.13
CA LYS A 794 18.12 -73.72 -35.35
C LYS A 794 17.26 -72.82 -34.45
N LEU A 795 17.84 -71.67 -34.08
CA LEU A 795 17.17 -70.61 -33.34
C LEU A 795 15.96 -70.10 -34.16
N ILE A 796 14.82 -69.85 -33.51
CA ILE A 796 13.74 -69.07 -34.13
C ILE A 796 14.36 -67.71 -34.48
N GLU A 797 14.52 -67.40 -35.77
CA GLU A 797 15.09 -66.11 -36.18
C GLU A 797 14.14 -64.99 -35.72
N PRO A 798 14.62 -64.03 -34.90
CA PRO A 798 13.77 -62.93 -34.47
C PRO A 798 13.44 -62.06 -35.67
N THR A 799 12.15 -61.82 -35.89
CA THR A 799 11.66 -60.84 -36.86
C THR A 799 12.27 -59.48 -36.54
N VAL A 800 13.14 -58.97 -37.42
CA VAL A 800 13.81 -57.67 -37.26
C VAL A 800 12.76 -56.56 -37.47
N PRO A 801 12.54 -55.66 -36.50
CA PRO A 801 11.61 -54.55 -36.68
C PRO A 801 12.11 -53.58 -37.75
N GLU A 802 11.18 -52.84 -38.36
CA GLU A 802 11.52 -51.69 -39.20
C GLU A 802 12.34 -50.64 -38.41
N GLU A 803 13.32 -50.02 -39.06
CA GLU A 803 14.28 -49.08 -38.44
C GLU A 803 13.61 -47.92 -37.67
N LYS A 804 12.44 -47.46 -38.15
CA LYS A 804 11.62 -46.43 -37.47
C LYS A 804 11.01 -46.94 -36.16
N VAL A 805 10.56 -48.18 -36.11
CA VAL A 805 10.02 -48.79 -34.89
C VAL A 805 11.14 -49.08 -33.91
N ALA A 806 12.31 -49.53 -34.39
CA ALA A 806 13.49 -49.77 -33.56
C ALA A 806 13.98 -48.50 -32.84
N THR A 807 14.01 -47.37 -33.54
CA THR A 807 14.39 -46.06 -32.96
C THR A 807 13.38 -45.55 -31.92
N GLN A 808 12.07 -45.73 -32.16
CA GLN A 808 11.04 -45.43 -31.15
C GLN A 808 11.14 -46.34 -29.93
N LEU A 809 11.42 -47.63 -30.12
CA LEU A 809 11.58 -48.61 -29.05
C LEU A 809 12.76 -48.32 -28.13
N ASN A 810 13.83 -47.69 -28.61
CA ASN A 810 14.95 -47.22 -27.78
C ASN A 810 14.54 -46.09 -26.81
N ASN A 811 13.45 -45.36 -27.10
CA ASN A 811 12.88 -44.33 -26.24
C ASN A 811 11.72 -44.84 -25.36
N LEU A 812 11.41 -46.14 -25.43
CA LEU A 812 10.32 -46.81 -24.70
C LEU A 812 10.83 -48.00 -23.86
N THR A 813 12.04 -47.91 -23.32
CA THR A 813 12.56 -48.88 -22.33
C THR A 813 11.72 -48.83 -21.05
N VAL A 814 11.62 -49.95 -20.31
CA VAL A 814 10.84 -50.03 -19.06
C VAL A 814 11.11 -48.88 -18.07
N PRO A 815 12.37 -48.47 -17.78
CA PRO A 815 12.66 -47.31 -16.94
C PRO A 815 12.02 -46.01 -17.43
N LYS A 816 12.17 -45.70 -18.73
CA LYS A 816 11.59 -44.51 -19.36
C LYS A 816 10.06 -44.53 -19.36
N LEU A 817 9.45 -45.71 -19.52
CA LEU A 817 7.99 -45.87 -19.43
C LEU A 817 7.50 -45.60 -17.99
N CYS A 818 8.25 -46.02 -16.96
CA CYS A 818 7.94 -45.69 -15.57
C CYS A 818 7.98 -44.18 -15.32
N VAL A 819 9.03 -43.49 -15.78
CA VAL A 819 9.15 -42.03 -15.67
C VAL A 819 7.98 -41.32 -16.39
N LYS A 820 7.59 -41.80 -17.58
CA LYS A 820 6.42 -41.28 -18.32
C LYS A 820 5.11 -41.48 -17.55
N LEU A 821 4.90 -42.63 -16.91
CA LEU A 821 3.72 -42.88 -16.08
C LEU A 821 3.68 -41.97 -14.85
N ASN A 822 4.82 -41.82 -14.15
CA ASN A 822 4.93 -40.88 -13.03
C ASN A 822 4.65 -39.44 -13.46
N THR A 823 5.16 -39.05 -14.63
CA THR A 823 4.94 -37.73 -15.23
C THR A 823 3.46 -37.48 -15.50
N LEU A 824 2.72 -38.47 -16.02
CA LEU A 824 1.28 -38.35 -16.25
C LEU A 824 0.49 -38.26 -14.95
N GLN A 825 0.89 -39.01 -13.91
CA GLN A 825 0.30 -38.88 -12.59
C GLN A 825 0.57 -37.51 -11.99
N PHE A 826 1.81 -37.03 -12.09
CA PHE A 826 2.20 -35.69 -11.65
C PHE A 826 1.40 -34.58 -12.36
N ILE A 827 1.17 -34.70 -13.67
CA ILE A 827 0.31 -33.75 -14.42
C ILE A 827 -1.08 -33.68 -13.81
N ARG A 828 -1.66 -34.83 -13.44
CA ARG A 828 -3.01 -34.86 -12.84
C ARG A 828 -3.03 -34.17 -11.48
N ASP A 829 -2.07 -34.51 -10.62
CA ASP A 829 -1.99 -33.96 -9.26
C ASP A 829 -1.72 -32.43 -9.29
N GLN A 830 -0.84 -31.96 -10.18
CA GLN A 830 -0.54 -30.54 -10.35
C GLN A 830 -1.69 -29.75 -11.00
N LEU A 831 -2.44 -30.36 -11.92
CA LEU A 831 -3.58 -29.71 -12.56
C LEU A 831 -4.68 -29.41 -11.54
N ASP A 832 -4.92 -30.32 -10.61
CA ASP A 832 -5.86 -30.11 -9.50
C ASP A 832 -5.37 -29.00 -8.56
N ALA A 833 -4.07 -28.97 -8.24
CA ALA A 833 -3.48 -27.90 -7.42
C ALA A 833 -3.57 -26.51 -8.08
N ILE A 834 -3.31 -26.42 -9.38
CA ILE A 834 -3.40 -25.16 -10.14
C ILE A 834 -4.85 -24.71 -10.29
N GLU A 835 -5.79 -25.63 -10.53
CA GLU A 835 -7.21 -25.30 -10.58
C GLU A 835 -7.67 -24.65 -9.28
N GLU A 836 -7.38 -25.26 -8.13
CA GLU A 836 -7.73 -24.71 -6.82
C GLU A 836 -7.01 -23.38 -6.55
N GLY A 837 -5.72 -23.26 -6.88
CA GLY A 837 -4.97 -22.01 -6.71
C GLY A 837 -5.50 -20.85 -7.56
N ILE A 838 -5.93 -21.11 -8.80
CA ILE A 838 -6.56 -20.09 -9.66
C ILE A 838 -7.94 -19.71 -9.10
N LYS A 839 -8.75 -20.68 -8.63
CA LYS A 839 -10.05 -20.40 -8.01
C LYS A 839 -9.92 -19.53 -6.76
N GLU A 840 -9.00 -19.86 -5.86
CA GLU A 840 -8.72 -19.06 -4.66
C GLU A 840 -8.31 -17.62 -5.01
N SER A 841 -7.41 -17.47 -5.99
CA SER A 841 -6.96 -16.16 -6.47
C SER A 841 -8.12 -15.36 -7.11
N TRP A 842 -9.02 -16.05 -7.83
CA TRP A 842 -10.18 -15.44 -8.48
C TRP A 842 -11.20 -14.89 -7.48
N ILE A 843 -11.37 -15.49 -6.31
CA ILE A 843 -12.25 -14.96 -5.25
C ILE A 843 -11.83 -13.55 -4.84
N SER A 844 -10.52 -13.30 -4.75
CA SER A 844 -9.99 -11.98 -4.43
C SER A 844 -10.30 -10.96 -5.53
N VAL A 845 -10.17 -11.35 -6.80
CA VAL A 845 -10.55 -10.52 -7.96
C VAL A 845 -12.05 -10.20 -7.93
N SER A 846 -12.90 -11.20 -7.72
CA SER A 846 -14.35 -11.03 -7.64
C SER A 846 -14.75 -10.07 -6.52
N SER A 847 -14.05 -10.10 -5.38
CA SER A 847 -14.28 -9.15 -4.29
C SER A 847 -13.93 -7.70 -4.70
N ALA A 848 -12.86 -7.51 -5.45
CA ALA A 848 -12.45 -6.21 -5.98
C ALA A 848 -13.45 -5.68 -7.02
N VAL A 849 -13.95 -6.54 -7.93
CA VAL A 849 -14.98 -6.18 -8.91
C VAL A 849 -16.26 -5.73 -8.19
N ARG A 850 -16.69 -6.43 -7.14
CA ARG A 850 -17.85 -6.04 -6.32
C ARG A 850 -17.70 -4.67 -5.68
N LEU A 851 -16.50 -4.28 -5.25
CA LEU A 851 -16.22 -2.95 -4.71
C LEU A 851 -16.32 -1.85 -5.79
N LEU A 852 -15.85 -2.12 -7.01
CA LEU A 852 -15.99 -1.19 -8.14
C LEU A 852 -17.43 -1.07 -8.64
N ASP A 853 -18.18 -2.17 -8.63
CA ASP A 853 -19.62 -2.17 -8.91
C ASP A 853 -20.38 -1.37 -7.85
N TYR A 854 -20.01 -1.51 -6.58
CA TYR A 854 -20.56 -0.69 -5.50
C TYR A 854 -20.33 0.80 -5.72
N LEU A 855 -19.10 1.22 -6.08
CA LEU A 855 -18.83 2.61 -6.47
C LEU A 855 -19.69 3.05 -7.66
N SER A 856 -19.84 2.20 -8.66
CA SER A 856 -20.66 2.48 -9.84
C SER A 856 -22.14 2.65 -9.49
N CYS A 857 -22.68 1.82 -8.59
CA CYS A 857 -24.04 1.94 -8.06
C CYS A 857 -24.22 3.22 -7.24
N MET A 858 -23.23 3.61 -6.43
CA MET A 858 -23.27 4.86 -5.69
C MET A 858 -23.25 6.08 -6.61
N ALA A 859 -22.49 6.03 -7.71
CA ALA A 859 -22.46 7.09 -8.72
C ALA A 859 -23.79 7.22 -9.47
N SER A 860 -24.44 6.11 -9.82
CA SER A 860 -25.70 6.10 -10.57
C SER A 860 -26.94 6.28 -9.70
N GLY A 861 -26.82 6.14 -8.37
CA GLY A 861 -27.96 6.13 -7.45
C GLY A 861 -28.85 4.89 -7.58
N SER A 862 -28.35 3.81 -8.19
CA SER A 862 -29.09 2.55 -8.36
C SER A 862 -28.85 1.58 -7.21
N ALA A 863 -29.86 0.80 -6.83
CA ALA A 863 -29.68 -0.32 -5.90
C ALA A 863 -28.72 -1.37 -6.49
N ILE A 864 -27.90 -1.99 -5.62
CA ILE A 864 -27.04 -3.11 -5.99
C ILE A 864 -27.95 -4.24 -6.47
N SER A 865 -27.73 -4.74 -7.69
CA SER A 865 -28.52 -5.86 -8.20
C SER A 865 -28.15 -7.12 -7.40
N GLU A 866 -29.11 -7.70 -6.67
CA GLU A 866 -28.95 -8.98 -5.95
C GLU A 866 -28.64 -10.18 -6.87
N ASN A 867 -28.63 -10.01 -8.19
CA ASN A 867 -28.34 -11.07 -9.16
C ASN A 867 -26.85 -11.46 -9.26
N LEU A 868 -25.95 -10.83 -8.49
CA LEU A 868 -24.50 -11.01 -8.62
C LEU A 868 -23.98 -12.32 -8.01
N SER A 869 -24.78 -13.08 -7.28
CA SER A 869 -24.41 -14.44 -6.82
C SER A 869 -24.60 -15.52 -7.89
N SER A 870 -25.07 -15.16 -9.10
CA SER A 870 -25.30 -16.11 -10.19
C SER A 870 -24.09 -16.36 -11.09
N SER A 871 -22.94 -15.71 -10.83
CA SER A 871 -21.73 -15.90 -11.65
C SER A 871 -20.87 -17.11 -11.26
N ASP A 872 -21.00 -17.63 -10.03
CA ASP A 872 -20.12 -18.72 -9.57
C ASP A 872 -20.35 -20.00 -10.38
N GLU A 873 -21.61 -20.34 -10.70
CA GLU A 873 -21.92 -21.47 -11.59
C GLU A 873 -21.27 -21.29 -12.98
N SER A 874 -21.17 -20.06 -13.50
CA SER A 874 -20.55 -19.79 -14.81
C SER A 874 -19.01 -19.84 -14.79
N VAL A 875 -18.37 -19.61 -13.64
CA VAL A 875 -16.91 -19.68 -13.51
C VAL A 875 -16.47 -21.13 -13.39
N ASP A 876 -17.19 -21.95 -12.62
CA ASP A 876 -16.91 -23.39 -12.51
C ASP A 876 -17.06 -24.10 -13.87
N GLU A 877 -18.01 -23.68 -14.70
CA GLU A 877 -18.14 -24.16 -16.08
C GLU A 877 -16.87 -23.92 -16.92
N LEU A 878 -16.08 -22.87 -16.66
CA LEU A 878 -14.84 -22.61 -17.41
C LEU A 878 -13.74 -23.63 -17.12
N PHE A 879 -13.68 -24.17 -15.90
CA PHE A 879 -12.65 -25.12 -15.49
C PHE A 879 -12.84 -26.52 -16.08
N THR A 880 -14.03 -26.80 -16.65
CA THR A 880 -14.27 -28.02 -17.43
C THR A 880 -13.29 -28.20 -18.60
N ILE A 881 -12.62 -27.12 -19.05
CA ILE A 881 -11.55 -27.19 -20.04
C ILE A 881 -10.35 -28.05 -19.60
N PHE A 882 -10.11 -28.18 -18.28
CA PHE A 882 -9.10 -29.07 -17.73
C PHE A 882 -9.48 -30.55 -17.82
N ASP A 883 -10.76 -30.89 -17.93
CA ASP A 883 -11.21 -32.28 -18.00
C ASP A 883 -10.73 -32.96 -19.28
N ASP A 884 -10.61 -32.22 -20.38
CA ASP A 884 -10.02 -32.73 -21.63
C ASP A 884 -8.56 -33.15 -21.41
N VAL A 885 -7.78 -32.34 -20.66
CA VAL A 885 -6.38 -32.65 -20.34
C VAL A 885 -6.29 -33.86 -19.42
N ARG A 886 -7.13 -33.93 -18.38
CA ARG A 886 -7.22 -35.08 -17.46
C ARG A 886 -7.54 -36.36 -18.21
N MET A 887 -8.56 -36.32 -19.07
CA MET A 887 -8.98 -37.47 -19.88
C MET A 887 -7.86 -37.94 -20.81
N THR A 888 -7.18 -37.02 -21.51
CA THR A 888 -6.04 -37.38 -22.37
C THR A 888 -4.88 -37.96 -21.57
N ALA A 889 -4.58 -37.42 -20.38
CA ALA A 889 -3.53 -37.96 -19.51
C ALA A 889 -3.85 -39.38 -19.04
N VAL A 890 -5.11 -39.65 -18.63
CA VAL A 890 -5.57 -41.00 -18.22
C VAL A 890 -5.49 -41.97 -19.39
N ASN A 891 -6.01 -41.59 -20.57
CA ASN A 891 -5.97 -42.44 -21.76
C ASN A 891 -4.52 -42.77 -22.16
N THR A 892 -3.61 -41.79 -22.09
CA THR A 892 -2.19 -41.97 -22.40
C THR A 892 -1.49 -42.84 -21.34
N ALA A 893 -1.87 -42.71 -20.07
CA ALA A 893 -1.34 -43.54 -19.00
C ALA A 893 -1.79 -45.00 -19.19
N ASP A 894 -3.05 -45.24 -19.51
CA ASP A 894 -3.60 -46.56 -19.77
C ASP A 894 -2.92 -47.24 -20.97
N THR A 895 -2.63 -46.50 -22.04
CA THR A 895 -1.91 -47.08 -23.19
C THR A 895 -0.47 -47.45 -22.84
N ILE A 896 0.25 -46.61 -22.10
CA ILE A 896 1.61 -46.91 -21.62
C ILE A 896 1.59 -48.09 -20.65
N LEU A 897 0.64 -48.12 -19.72
CA LEU A 897 0.45 -49.17 -18.74
C LEU A 897 0.18 -50.52 -19.41
N ASN A 898 -0.62 -50.56 -20.47
CA ASN A 898 -0.83 -51.79 -21.25
C ASN A 898 0.41 -52.21 -22.06
N PHE A 899 1.24 -51.25 -22.47
CA PHE A 899 2.45 -51.50 -23.25
C PHE A 899 3.62 -51.99 -22.41
N ILE A 900 3.79 -51.51 -21.17
CA ILE A 900 4.98 -51.77 -20.34
C ILE A 900 5.22 -53.26 -20.09
N GLY A 901 4.17 -54.03 -19.78
CA GLY A 901 4.26 -55.48 -19.59
C GLY A 901 4.64 -56.20 -20.89
N THR A 902 4.01 -55.81 -22.00
CA THR A 902 4.32 -56.37 -23.33
C THR A 902 5.78 -56.09 -23.70
N ARG A 903 6.27 -54.87 -23.44
CA ARG A 903 7.64 -54.45 -23.65
C ARG A 903 8.63 -55.26 -22.81
N ALA A 904 8.37 -55.38 -21.51
CA ALA A 904 9.25 -56.11 -20.59
C ALA A 904 9.41 -57.58 -21.00
N VAL A 905 8.31 -58.27 -21.31
CA VAL A 905 8.32 -59.74 -21.53
C VAL A 905 8.64 -60.12 -22.98
N PHE A 906 7.97 -59.50 -23.95
CA PHE A 906 8.06 -59.89 -25.36
C PHE A 906 9.20 -59.19 -26.12
N TRP A 907 9.84 -58.18 -25.51
CA TRP A 907 10.99 -57.51 -26.09
C TRP A 907 12.23 -57.63 -25.21
N ASP A 908 12.22 -57.06 -23.99
CA ASP A 908 13.42 -56.99 -23.16
C ASP A 908 13.86 -58.38 -22.65
N MET A 909 12.90 -59.24 -22.27
CA MET A 909 13.15 -60.64 -21.86
C MET A 909 12.90 -61.68 -22.97
N ARG A 910 12.82 -61.26 -24.24
CA ARG A 910 12.43 -62.15 -25.36
C ARG A 910 13.39 -63.33 -25.51
N ASP A 911 14.69 -63.06 -25.55
CA ASP A 911 15.71 -64.09 -25.77
C ASP A 911 15.97 -64.89 -24.49
N SER A 912 16.01 -64.21 -23.33
CA SER A 912 16.28 -64.80 -22.03
C SER A 912 15.13 -65.70 -21.57
N LEU A 913 13.88 -65.24 -21.61
CA LEU A 913 12.73 -65.99 -21.11
C LEU A 913 12.02 -66.74 -22.26
N LEU A 914 11.56 -66.00 -23.27
CA LEU A 914 10.55 -66.47 -24.21
C LEU A 914 11.09 -67.51 -25.22
N PHE A 915 12.34 -67.38 -25.65
CA PHE A 915 13.00 -68.33 -26.56
C PHE A 915 13.85 -69.41 -25.88
N SER A 916 14.08 -69.30 -24.57
CA SER A 916 14.94 -70.24 -23.83
C SER A 916 14.17 -71.18 -22.90
N LEU A 917 13.05 -70.74 -22.31
CA LEU A 917 12.26 -71.55 -21.39
C LEU A 917 11.80 -72.87 -22.04
N TYR A 918 12.05 -73.99 -21.36
CA TYR A 918 11.77 -75.37 -21.79
C TYR A 918 12.33 -75.82 -23.14
N ARG A 919 13.31 -75.09 -23.69
CA ARG A 919 13.92 -75.46 -24.95
C ARG A 919 14.70 -76.77 -24.81
N ASP A 920 14.50 -77.68 -25.76
CA ASP A 920 15.12 -79.01 -25.87
C ASP A 920 14.77 -80.01 -24.76
N SER A 921 14.66 -79.58 -23.49
CA SER A 921 14.14 -80.36 -22.36
C SER A 921 13.61 -79.45 -21.24
N VAL A 922 12.63 -79.94 -20.49
CA VAL A 922 12.04 -79.21 -19.35
C VAL A 922 13.02 -79.16 -18.17
N GLU A 923 13.68 -80.27 -17.85
CA GLU A 923 14.66 -80.36 -16.77
C GLU A 923 15.87 -79.41 -16.96
N GLY A 924 16.33 -79.22 -18.20
CA GLY A 924 17.51 -78.40 -18.50
C GLY A 924 17.25 -76.89 -18.60
N ALA A 925 16.01 -76.46 -18.79
CA ALA A 925 15.64 -75.06 -19.05
C ALA A 925 14.43 -74.62 -18.21
N ARG A 926 14.57 -74.78 -16.89
CA ARG A 926 13.54 -74.50 -15.86
C ARG A 926 13.32 -72.99 -15.65
N MET A 927 12.13 -72.63 -15.18
CA MET A 927 11.79 -71.23 -14.84
C MET A 927 12.73 -70.62 -13.80
N GLN A 928 13.25 -71.44 -12.87
CA GLN A 928 14.20 -71.01 -11.83
C GLN A 928 15.42 -70.26 -12.38
N LEU A 929 15.88 -70.58 -13.60
CA LEU A 929 17.02 -69.92 -14.24
C LEU A 929 16.72 -68.47 -14.66
N PHE A 930 15.43 -68.14 -14.82
CA PHE A 930 14.98 -66.85 -15.33
C PHE A 930 14.33 -65.98 -14.25
N ILE A 931 14.03 -66.53 -13.07
CA ILE A 931 13.52 -65.76 -11.92
C ILE A 931 14.41 -64.56 -11.60
N PRO A 932 15.76 -64.66 -11.53
CA PRO A 932 16.60 -63.48 -11.27
C PRO A 932 16.44 -62.36 -12.31
N THR A 933 16.21 -62.70 -13.59
CA THR A 933 15.98 -61.71 -14.64
C THR A 933 14.63 -61.01 -14.49
N ILE A 934 13.59 -61.75 -14.07
CA ILE A 934 12.28 -61.15 -13.79
C ILE A 934 12.37 -60.25 -12.56
N ASP A 935 13.07 -60.69 -11.52
CA ASP A 935 13.32 -59.95 -10.28
C ASP A 935 14.06 -58.64 -10.56
N GLU A 936 15.14 -58.65 -11.36
CA GLU A 936 15.86 -57.44 -11.78
C GLU A 936 14.97 -56.42 -12.50
N VAL A 937 14.01 -56.87 -13.30
CA VAL A 937 13.04 -55.97 -13.96
C VAL A 937 12.03 -55.42 -12.96
N LEU A 938 11.57 -56.23 -12.01
CA LEU A 938 10.65 -55.79 -10.96
C LEU A 938 11.32 -54.78 -10.02
N ASP A 939 12.58 -55.01 -9.62
CA ASP A 939 13.36 -54.08 -8.81
C ASP A 939 13.51 -52.72 -9.51
N GLN A 940 13.90 -52.71 -10.79
CA GLN A 940 13.98 -51.48 -11.58
C GLN A 940 12.65 -50.72 -11.66
N VAL A 941 11.53 -51.44 -11.77
CA VAL A 941 10.20 -50.84 -11.81
C VAL A 941 9.82 -50.28 -10.44
N CYS A 942 10.01 -51.03 -9.36
CA CYS A 942 9.68 -50.62 -8.00
C CYS A 942 10.52 -49.42 -7.54
N ASP A 943 11.80 -49.37 -7.92
CA ASP A 943 12.67 -48.24 -7.64
C ASP A 943 12.19 -46.95 -8.34
N LEU A 944 11.64 -47.06 -9.56
CA LEU A 944 11.29 -45.92 -10.38
C LEU A 944 9.81 -45.51 -10.33
N ILE A 945 8.87 -46.39 -10.05
CA ILE A 945 7.44 -46.06 -10.08
C ILE A 945 6.99 -45.42 -8.75
N VAL A 946 5.95 -44.58 -8.78
CA VAL A 946 5.27 -44.08 -7.58
C VAL A 946 4.30 -45.12 -7.01
N ASP A 947 4.11 -45.10 -5.69
CA ASP A 947 3.34 -46.13 -4.95
C ASP A 947 1.92 -46.35 -5.49
N VAL A 948 1.24 -45.27 -5.90
CA VAL A 948 -0.13 -45.31 -6.42
C VAL A 948 -0.25 -46.14 -7.71
N LEU A 949 0.82 -46.23 -8.50
CA LEU A 949 0.86 -46.94 -9.78
C LEU A 949 1.55 -48.31 -9.69
N ARG A 950 2.30 -48.56 -8.60
CA ARG A 950 3.15 -49.75 -8.44
C ARG A 950 2.41 -51.04 -8.75
N ASP A 951 1.31 -51.30 -8.05
CA ASP A 951 0.56 -52.56 -8.19
C ASP A 951 -0.04 -52.71 -9.59
N GLN A 952 -0.45 -51.60 -10.22
CA GLN A 952 -0.99 -51.63 -11.59
C GLN A 952 0.10 -52.04 -12.58
N VAL A 953 1.30 -51.47 -12.47
CA VAL A 953 2.42 -51.78 -13.36
C VAL A 953 2.88 -53.22 -13.16
N VAL A 954 3.07 -53.65 -11.90
CA VAL A 954 3.49 -55.02 -11.56
C VAL A 954 2.46 -56.04 -12.06
N LEU A 955 1.16 -55.75 -11.93
CA LEU A 955 0.09 -56.59 -12.47
C LEU A 955 0.18 -56.73 -13.99
N ARG A 956 0.50 -55.66 -14.73
CA ARG A 956 0.65 -55.75 -16.20
C ARG A 956 1.85 -56.57 -16.61
N ILE A 957 2.94 -56.50 -15.86
CA ILE A 957 4.11 -57.36 -16.08
C ILE A 957 3.75 -58.82 -15.79
N PHE A 958 3.05 -59.08 -14.68
CA PHE A 958 2.58 -60.43 -14.34
C PHE A 958 1.68 -61.03 -15.42
N GLN A 959 0.69 -60.25 -15.89
CA GLN A 959 -0.19 -60.64 -17.00
C GLN A 959 0.62 -60.97 -18.26
N ALA A 960 1.61 -60.15 -18.61
CA ALA A 960 2.48 -60.42 -19.74
C ALA A 960 3.35 -61.67 -19.52
N CYS A 961 3.81 -61.96 -18.30
CA CYS A 961 4.51 -63.21 -17.97
C CYS A 961 3.60 -64.43 -18.15
N MET A 962 2.33 -64.34 -17.75
CA MET A 962 1.33 -65.39 -17.99
C MET A 962 1.06 -65.59 -19.48
N GLU A 963 0.89 -64.49 -20.24
CA GLU A 963 0.74 -64.54 -21.70
C GLU A 963 1.99 -65.16 -22.36
N GLY A 964 3.18 -64.79 -21.91
CA GLY A 964 4.46 -65.35 -22.37
C GLY A 964 4.60 -66.83 -22.06
N LEU A 965 4.23 -67.28 -20.86
CA LEU A 965 4.23 -68.70 -20.48
C LEU A 965 3.25 -69.50 -21.35
N VAL A 966 2.03 -68.99 -21.55
CA VAL A 966 1.04 -69.61 -22.45
C VAL A 966 1.56 -69.68 -23.88
N TRP A 967 2.26 -68.65 -24.36
CA TRP A 967 2.91 -68.67 -25.66
C TRP A 967 3.98 -69.75 -25.74
N VAL A 968 4.84 -69.90 -24.72
CA VAL A 968 5.86 -70.98 -24.68
C VAL A 968 5.22 -72.37 -24.71
N LEU A 969 4.09 -72.55 -24.03
CA LEU A 969 3.38 -73.83 -23.95
C LEU A 969 2.61 -74.19 -25.23
N LEU A 970 2.17 -73.20 -26.02
CA LEU A 970 1.28 -73.43 -27.18
C LEU A 970 1.89 -73.09 -28.54
N ASP A 971 2.72 -72.06 -28.60
CA ASP A 971 3.38 -71.55 -29.82
C ASP A 971 4.91 -71.57 -29.66
N GLY A 972 5.45 -72.40 -28.77
CA GLY A 972 6.87 -72.44 -28.46
C GLY A 972 7.75 -73.03 -29.57
N GLY A 973 7.17 -73.55 -30.63
CA GLY A 973 7.89 -74.12 -31.78
C GLY A 973 8.42 -75.55 -31.59
N PRO A 974 9.01 -76.15 -32.63
CA PRO A 974 9.33 -77.58 -32.70
C PRO A 974 10.43 -78.05 -31.73
N SER A 975 11.15 -77.12 -31.10
CA SER A 975 12.18 -77.42 -30.10
C SER A 975 11.60 -77.85 -28.75
N ARG A 976 10.28 -77.67 -28.53
CA ARG A 976 9.60 -77.94 -27.26
C ARG A 976 8.61 -79.08 -27.43
N ALA A 977 8.83 -80.18 -26.70
CA ALA A 977 7.91 -81.31 -26.64
C ALA A 977 7.88 -81.86 -25.21
N PHE A 978 6.68 -82.11 -24.69
CA PHE A 978 6.42 -82.33 -23.26
C PHE A 978 5.90 -83.74 -22.97
N LEU A 979 6.45 -84.39 -21.95
CA LEU A 979 5.96 -85.65 -21.38
C LEU A 979 4.96 -85.39 -20.25
N GLU A 980 4.17 -86.40 -19.90
CA GLU A 980 3.29 -86.35 -18.73
C GLU A 980 4.07 -86.14 -17.42
N THR A 981 5.27 -86.72 -17.32
CA THR A 981 6.17 -86.54 -16.17
C THR A 981 6.77 -85.14 -16.06
N ASP A 982 6.80 -84.38 -17.16
CA ASP A 982 7.36 -83.02 -17.15
C ASP A 982 6.38 -82.01 -16.54
N VAL A 983 5.08 -82.34 -16.46
CA VAL A 983 4.04 -81.41 -16.00
C VAL A 983 4.21 -81.06 -14.52
N ASP A 984 4.62 -82.01 -13.68
CA ASP A 984 4.90 -81.74 -12.26
C ASP A 984 5.98 -80.66 -12.08
N LEU A 985 7.02 -80.70 -12.93
CA LEU A 985 8.09 -79.71 -12.94
C LEU A 985 7.58 -78.34 -13.42
N MET A 986 6.72 -78.31 -14.44
CA MET A 986 6.12 -77.07 -14.94
C MET A 986 5.12 -76.45 -13.96
N GLN A 987 4.36 -77.26 -13.22
CA GLN A 987 3.46 -76.78 -12.17
C GLN A 987 4.25 -76.17 -11.02
N HIS A 988 5.37 -76.79 -10.64
CA HIS A 988 6.28 -76.18 -9.67
C HIS A 988 6.86 -74.85 -10.19
N ASP A 989 7.24 -74.79 -11.46
CA ASP A 989 7.73 -73.56 -12.10
C ASP A 989 6.68 -72.44 -12.12
N LEU A 990 5.41 -72.78 -12.36
CA LEU A 990 4.29 -71.84 -12.24
C LEU A 990 4.09 -71.38 -10.78
N SER A 991 4.23 -72.26 -9.79
CA SER A 991 4.14 -71.87 -8.37
C SER A 991 5.25 -70.90 -7.97
N MET A 992 6.50 -71.13 -8.40
CA MET A 992 7.60 -70.20 -8.14
C MET A 992 7.32 -68.81 -8.73
N LEU A 993 6.76 -68.76 -9.93
CA LEU A 993 6.41 -67.48 -10.56
C LEU A 993 5.25 -66.77 -9.83
N LYS A 994 4.26 -67.50 -9.30
CA LYS A 994 3.21 -66.91 -8.44
C LYS A 994 3.81 -66.34 -7.15
N ASP A 995 4.65 -67.12 -6.48
CA ASP A 995 5.25 -66.74 -5.20
C ASP A 995 6.13 -65.49 -5.34
N LEU A 996 6.88 -65.36 -6.45
CA LEU A 996 7.67 -64.16 -6.77
C LEU A 996 6.81 -62.89 -6.78
N PHE A 997 5.66 -62.92 -7.45
CA PHE A 997 4.79 -61.74 -7.56
C PHE A 997 3.94 -61.48 -6.31
N ILE A 998 3.72 -62.48 -5.47
CA ILE A 998 3.10 -62.31 -4.13
C ILE A 998 4.12 -61.66 -3.16
N ALA A 999 5.40 -61.97 -3.31
CA ALA A 999 6.52 -61.40 -2.55
C ALA A 999 6.27 -61.39 -1.03
N GLU A 1000 5.90 -62.55 -0.47
CA GLU A 1000 5.57 -62.71 0.96
C GLU A 1000 4.49 -61.74 1.50
N GLY A 1001 3.61 -61.26 0.62
CA GLY A 1001 2.54 -60.32 0.94
C GLY A 1001 2.91 -58.84 0.76
N GLN A 1002 4.11 -58.53 0.29
CA GLN A 1002 4.51 -57.17 -0.09
C GLN A 1002 4.19 -56.83 -1.56
N GLY A 1003 3.92 -57.83 -2.39
CA GLY A 1003 3.61 -57.70 -3.81
C GLY A 1003 2.11 -57.65 -4.12
N LEU A 1004 1.70 -58.36 -5.17
CA LEU A 1004 0.30 -58.41 -5.60
C LEU A 1004 -0.59 -59.24 -4.67
N PRO A 1005 -1.88 -58.90 -4.54
CA PRO A 1005 -2.84 -59.72 -3.79
C PRO A 1005 -2.95 -61.15 -4.34
N GLN A 1006 -2.94 -62.14 -3.44
CA GLN A 1006 -2.97 -63.56 -3.80
C GLN A 1006 -4.18 -63.94 -4.68
N ASP A 1007 -5.34 -63.33 -4.44
CA ASP A 1007 -6.56 -63.59 -5.22
C ASP A 1007 -6.45 -63.09 -6.68
N VAL A 1008 -5.71 -61.99 -6.90
CA VAL A 1008 -5.44 -61.46 -8.24
C VAL A 1008 -4.44 -62.36 -8.97
N VAL A 1009 -3.37 -62.77 -8.29
CA VAL A 1009 -2.34 -63.67 -8.84
C VAL A 1009 -2.94 -65.00 -9.27
N GLU A 1010 -3.77 -65.62 -8.43
CA GLU A 1010 -4.44 -66.90 -8.76
C GLU A 1010 -5.43 -66.75 -9.92
N ARG A 1011 -6.12 -65.62 -10.00
CA ARG A 1011 -7.09 -65.34 -11.08
C ARG A 1011 -6.41 -65.24 -12.43
N GLU A 1012 -5.32 -64.48 -12.54
CA GLU A 1012 -4.60 -64.27 -13.80
C GLU A 1012 -3.81 -65.53 -14.22
N ALA A 1013 -3.29 -66.31 -13.27
CA ALA A 1013 -2.57 -67.56 -13.55
C ALA A 1013 -3.48 -68.74 -13.96
N LYS A 1014 -4.80 -68.62 -13.76
CA LYS A 1014 -5.76 -69.70 -13.97
C LYS A 1014 -5.69 -70.32 -15.36
N GLN A 1015 -5.54 -69.52 -16.41
CA GLN A 1015 -5.50 -70.01 -17.78
C GLN A 1015 -4.25 -70.85 -18.04
N ALA A 1016 -3.08 -70.41 -17.55
CA ALA A 1016 -1.84 -71.15 -17.67
C ALA A 1016 -1.92 -72.49 -16.92
N GLN A 1017 -2.48 -72.49 -15.71
CA GLN A 1017 -2.72 -73.72 -14.93
C GLN A 1017 -3.61 -74.71 -15.71
N GLN A 1018 -4.74 -74.25 -16.24
CA GLN A 1018 -5.65 -75.11 -16.98
C GLN A 1018 -5.03 -75.69 -18.26
N ILE A 1019 -4.14 -74.95 -18.94
CA ILE A 1019 -3.40 -75.46 -20.11
C ILE A 1019 -2.37 -76.51 -19.69
N LEU A 1020 -1.69 -76.34 -18.55
CA LEU A 1020 -0.79 -77.34 -18.01
C LEU A 1020 -1.55 -78.65 -17.67
N ASP A 1021 -2.75 -78.54 -17.11
CA ASP A 1021 -3.57 -79.69 -16.77
C ASP A 1021 -3.97 -80.53 -18.01
N LEU A 1022 -4.06 -79.91 -19.20
CA LEU A 1022 -4.29 -80.64 -20.46
C LEU A 1022 -3.12 -81.56 -20.82
N TYR A 1023 -1.88 -81.22 -20.48
CA TYR A 1023 -0.72 -82.06 -20.80
C TYR A 1023 -0.66 -83.35 -19.96
N ILE A 1024 -1.39 -83.41 -18.83
CA ILE A 1024 -1.56 -84.60 -17.98
C ILE A 1024 -2.49 -85.62 -18.66
N LEU A 1025 -3.48 -85.16 -19.44
CA LEU A 1025 -4.46 -86.02 -20.08
C LEU A 1025 -3.81 -86.89 -21.17
N LYS A 1026 -4.29 -88.12 -21.32
CA LYS A 1026 -3.86 -89.01 -22.42
C LYS A 1026 -4.21 -88.40 -23.77
N ALA A 1027 -3.38 -88.66 -24.79
CA ALA A 1027 -3.57 -88.12 -26.13
C ALA A 1027 -4.96 -88.45 -26.72
N ASP A 1028 -5.48 -89.66 -26.49
CA ASP A 1028 -6.82 -90.08 -26.95
C ASP A 1028 -7.94 -89.17 -26.43
N THR A 1029 -7.87 -88.79 -25.14
CA THR A 1029 -8.87 -87.92 -24.51
C THR A 1029 -8.84 -86.51 -25.07
N ILE A 1030 -7.64 -85.98 -25.34
CA ILE A 1030 -7.49 -84.65 -25.95
C ILE A 1030 -7.98 -84.67 -27.41
N ILE A 1031 -7.76 -85.77 -28.13
CA ILE A 1031 -8.28 -85.96 -29.50
C ILE A 1031 -9.81 -85.98 -29.50
N GLU A 1032 -10.46 -86.69 -28.58
CA GLU A 1032 -11.93 -86.68 -28.44
C GLU A 1032 -12.45 -85.28 -28.11
N MET A 1033 -11.79 -84.57 -27.18
CA MET A 1033 -12.12 -83.19 -26.86
C MET A 1033 -11.97 -82.26 -28.07
N LEU A 1034 -10.93 -82.45 -28.88
CA LEU A 1034 -10.70 -81.67 -30.10
C LEU A 1034 -11.78 -81.93 -31.15
N ILE A 1035 -12.17 -83.18 -31.36
CA ILE A 1035 -13.24 -83.55 -32.31
C ILE A 1035 -14.56 -82.90 -31.86
N ASN A 1036 -14.92 -83.03 -30.59
CA ASN A 1036 -16.13 -82.43 -30.03
C ASN A 1036 -16.13 -80.89 -30.10
N ALA A 1037 -14.98 -80.24 -29.87
CA ALA A 1037 -14.84 -78.80 -29.98
C ALA A 1037 -14.89 -78.32 -31.45
N SER A 1038 -14.40 -79.15 -32.39
CA SER A 1038 -14.44 -78.84 -33.82
C SER A 1038 -15.84 -78.93 -34.42
N ASP A 1039 -16.69 -79.83 -33.91
CA ASP A 1039 -18.08 -79.98 -34.34
C ASP A 1039 -18.98 -78.81 -33.88
N GLN A 1040 -18.54 -78.02 -32.89
CA GLN A 1040 -19.29 -76.88 -32.32
C GLN A 1040 -18.92 -75.52 -32.96
N MET A 1041 -17.94 -75.44 -33.86
CA MET A 1041 -17.55 -74.20 -34.51
C MET A 1041 -18.49 -73.83 -35.68
N SER A 1042 -19.39 -72.87 -35.45
CA SER A 1042 -20.13 -72.19 -36.52
C SER A 1042 -19.25 -71.13 -37.21
N HIS A 1043 -19.42 -71.02 -38.53
CA HIS A 1043 -18.71 -70.11 -39.42
C HIS A 1043 -18.78 -68.64 -38.98
N HIS A 1044 -17.81 -68.15 -38.22
CA HIS A 1044 -17.32 -66.77 -38.25
C HIS A 1044 -16.24 -66.63 -37.19
N LEU A 1045 -14.98 -66.38 -37.56
CA LEU A 1045 -14.03 -65.73 -36.67
C LEU A 1045 -12.88 -65.08 -37.43
N GLU A 1046 -12.80 -63.78 -37.21
CA GLU A 1046 -11.75 -62.88 -37.65
C GLU A 1046 -10.41 -63.19 -36.97
N VAL A 1047 -9.34 -62.74 -37.62
CA VAL A 1047 -7.91 -62.95 -37.31
C VAL A 1047 -7.45 -62.32 -35.97
N THR A 1048 -8.36 -61.83 -35.13
CA THR A 1048 -8.09 -61.04 -33.91
C THR A 1048 -8.03 -61.86 -32.60
N SER A 1049 -8.30 -63.17 -32.61
CA SER A 1049 -8.41 -64.01 -31.40
C SER A 1049 -7.09 -64.58 -30.84
N ALA A 1050 -5.92 -64.06 -31.22
CA ALA A 1050 -4.64 -64.62 -30.77
C ALA A 1050 -4.37 -64.49 -29.25
N ARG A 1051 -5.04 -63.55 -28.56
CA ARG A 1051 -4.69 -63.14 -27.18
C ARG A 1051 -5.47 -63.84 -26.06
N ARG A 1052 -6.63 -64.44 -26.33
CA ARG A 1052 -7.42 -65.16 -25.31
C ARG A 1052 -7.88 -66.50 -25.85
N ARG A 1053 -7.00 -67.50 -25.75
CA ARG A 1053 -7.27 -68.88 -26.14
C ARG A 1053 -7.93 -69.64 -25.00
N HIS A 1054 -9.15 -70.12 -25.21
CA HIS A 1054 -9.84 -70.91 -24.20
C HIS A 1054 -9.29 -72.34 -24.16
N VAL A 1055 -9.38 -72.98 -22.99
CA VAL A 1055 -8.86 -74.34 -22.74
C VAL A 1055 -9.58 -75.39 -23.59
N HIS A 1056 -10.85 -75.14 -23.91
CA HIS A 1056 -11.68 -76.01 -24.77
C HIS A 1056 -11.69 -75.57 -26.24
N ASP A 1057 -10.91 -74.55 -26.61
CA ASP A 1057 -10.78 -74.11 -28.00
C ASP A 1057 -10.04 -75.17 -28.82
N ALA A 1058 -10.58 -75.51 -29.99
CA ALA A 1058 -9.96 -76.46 -30.92
C ALA A 1058 -8.53 -76.04 -31.29
N HIS A 1059 -8.26 -74.74 -31.40
CA HIS A 1059 -6.92 -74.23 -31.67
C HIS A 1059 -5.93 -74.42 -30.52
N THR A 1060 -6.39 -74.40 -29.27
CA THR A 1060 -5.58 -74.70 -28.08
C THR A 1060 -5.27 -76.19 -28.01
N LEU A 1061 -6.30 -77.05 -28.13
CA LEU A 1061 -6.17 -78.50 -28.07
C LEU A 1061 -5.27 -79.03 -29.18
N LEU A 1062 -5.39 -78.49 -30.40
CA LEU A 1062 -4.50 -78.82 -31.51
C LEU A 1062 -3.03 -78.50 -31.20
N ARG A 1063 -2.75 -77.32 -30.63
CA ARG A 1063 -1.39 -76.90 -30.24
C ARG A 1063 -0.81 -77.75 -29.12
N VAL A 1064 -1.63 -78.08 -28.11
CA VAL A 1064 -1.25 -79.02 -27.05
C VAL A 1064 -0.86 -80.38 -27.64
N LEU A 1065 -1.63 -80.93 -28.58
CA LEU A 1065 -1.28 -82.18 -29.27
C LEU A 1065 0.03 -82.06 -30.09
N CYS A 1066 0.32 -80.90 -30.68
CA CYS A 1066 1.57 -80.68 -31.44
C CYS A 1066 2.80 -80.75 -30.53
N HIS A 1067 2.69 -80.23 -29.31
CA HIS A 1067 3.76 -80.21 -28.32
C HIS A 1067 3.77 -81.43 -27.38
N LYS A 1068 2.73 -82.27 -27.36
CA LYS A 1068 2.73 -83.50 -26.54
C LYS A 1068 3.66 -84.56 -27.15
N LYS A 1069 4.60 -85.08 -26.35
CA LYS A 1069 5.56 -86.11 -26.73
C LYS A 1069 4.91 -87.51 -26.73
N ASP A 1070 3.96 -87.72 -27.65
CA ASP A 1070 3.15 -88.92 -27.72
C ASP A 1070 3.00 -89.45 -29.17
N LYS A 1071 3.07 -90.77 -29.35
CA LYS A 1071 3.02 -91.43 -30.68
C LYS A 1071 1.62 -91.41 -31.29
N ILE A 1072 0.57 -91.48 -30.46
CA ILE A 1072 -0.83 -91.46 -30.88
C ILE A 1072 -1.17 -90.04 -31.36
N ALA A 1073 -0.81 -89.02 -30.58
CA ALA A 1073 -0.94 -87.61 -30.98
C ALA A 1073 -0.25 -87.32 -32.32
N SER A 1074 1.01 -87.74 -32.48
CA SER A 1074 1.76 -87.55 -33.74
C SER A 1074 1.12 -88.29 -34.93
N THR A 1075 0.60 -89.50 -34.71
CA THR A 1075 -0.07 -90.29 -35.76
C THR A 1075 -1.37 -89.62 -36.20
N PHE A 1076 -2.18 -89.13 -35.26
CA PHE A 1076 -3.41 -88.40 -35.51
C PHE A 1076 -3.14 -87.10 -36.30
N LEU A 1077 -2.18 -86.28 -35.85
CA LEU A 1077 -1.82 -85.02 -36.53
C LEU A 1077 -1.28 -85.25 -37.95
N ARG A 1078 -0.59 -86.36 -38.18
CA ARG A 1078 -0.13 -86.76 -39.52
C ARG A 1078 -1.31 -87.07 -40.45
N ILE A 1079 -2.32 -87.80 -39.97
CA ILE A 1079 -3.43 -88.31 -40.79
C ILE A 1079 -4.47 -87.21 -41.04
N GLN A 1080 -4.88 -86.49 -40.00
CA GLN A 1080 -5.96 -85.50 -40.10
C GLN A 1080 -5.48 -84.14 -40.61
N TYR A 1081 -4.31 -83.67 -40.15
CA TYR A 1081 -3.83 -82.31 -40.41
C TYR A 1081 -2.60 -82.22 -41.32
N HIS A 1082 -2.02 -83.36 -41.74
CA HIS A 1082 -0.86 -83.43 -42.64
C HIS A 1082 0.36 -82.62 -42.15
N LEU A 1083 0.56 -82.50 -40.83
CA LEU A 1083 1.64 -81.69 -40.28
C LEU A 1083 3.03 -82.33 -40.48
N PRO A 1084 4.08 -81.52 -40.78
CA PRO A 1084 5.46 -82.00 -40.94
C PRO A 1084 6.05 -82.44 -39.60
N ARG A 1085 7.09 -83.30 -39.64
CA ARG A 1085 7.80 -83.72 -38.42
C ARG A 1085 8.60 -82.56 -37.86
N SER A 1086 8.71 -82.49 -36.54
CA SER A 1086 9.60 -81.56 -35.84
C SER A 1086 11.08 -81.74 -36.21
N SER A 1087 11.50 -82.93 -36.68
CA SER A 1087 12.85 -83.21 -37.20
C SER A 1087 13.11 -82.65 -38.61
N ASP A 1088 12.06 -82.44 -39.40
CA ASP A 1088 12.17 -82.07 -40.82
C ASP A 1088 12.05 -80.54 -40.98
N TYR A 1089 11.89 -79.82 -39.87
CA TYR A 1089 11.75 -78.37 -39.83
C TYR A 1089 13.00 -77.64 -40.34
N ASP A 1090 14.16 -78.30 -40.34
CA ASP A 1090 15.44 -77.74 -40.80
C ASP A 1090 15.60 -77.72 -42.34
N ASP A 1091 14.75 -78.43 -43.12
CA ASP A 1091 14.93 -78.66 -44.58
C ASP A 1091 13.99 -77.87 -45.51
N VAL A 1092 13.11 -76.99 -45.00
CA VAL A 1092 12.13 -76.27 -45.84
C VAL A 1092 12.62 -74.84 -46.17
N PRO A 1093 12.85 -74.47 -47.45
CA PRO A 1093 13.18 -73.10 -47.83
C PRO A 1093 11.96 -72.17 -47.65
N VAL A 1094 12.15 -71.07 -46.91
CA VAL A 1094 11.12 -70.11 -46.45
C VAL A 1094 10.40 -69.34 -47.59
N LYS A 1095 10.61 -69.67 -48.88
CA LYS A 1095 10.07 -68.87 -50.00
C LYS A 1095 8.73 -69.31 -50.57
N ASP A 1096 8.20 -70.50 -50.28
CA ASP A 1096 6.92 -70.95 -50.87
C ASP A 1096 6.07 -71.79 -49.90
N VAL A 1097 5.62 -71.20 -48.79
CA VAL A 1097 4.53 -71.79 -48.00
C VAL A 1097 3.43 -70.75 -47.84
N SER A 1098 2.35 -70.92 -48.63
CA SER A 1098 1.12 -70.18 -48.42
C SER A 1098 0.63 -70.43 -47.00
N SER A 1099 0.46 -69.36 -46.23
CA SER A 1099 -0.15 -69.35 -44.90
C SER A 1099 -1.67 -69.59 -44.98
N LYS A 1100 -2.09 -70.65 -45.67
CA LYS A 1100 -3.44 -71.19 -45.58
C LYS A 1100 -3.36 -72.40 -44.66
N VAL A 1101 -3.79 -72.20 -43.42
CA VAL A 1101 -4.34 -73.30 -42.61
C VAL A 1101 -5.36 -74.01 -43.49
N PRO A 1102 -5.37 -75.36 -43.59
CA PRO A 1102 -6.46 -76.05 -44.26
C PRO A 1102 -7.74 -75.63 -43.54
N ILE A 1103 -8.61 -74.91 -44.25
CA ILE A 1103 -9.92 -74.55 -43.73
C ILE A 1103 -10.63 -75.88 -43.47
N PHE A 1104 -11.11 -76.07 -42.24
CA PHE A 1104 -11.87 -77.23 -41.78
C PHE A 1104 -13.16 -77.52 -42.62
N SER A 1105 -13.46 -76.71 -43.65
CA SER A 1105 -14.65 -76.81 -44.49
C SER A 1105 -14.65 -77.97 -45.48
N ASP A 1106 -13.50 -78.57 -45.78
CA ASP A 1106 -13.40 -79.51 -46.92
C ASP A 1106 -13.66 -80.98 -46.55
N MET A 1107 -13.84 -81.30 -45.26
CA MET A 1107 -14.18 -82.66 -44.82
C MET A 1107 -15.68 -82.94 -44.73
N LEU A 1108 -16.54 -81.91 -44.72
CA LEU A 1108 -17.99 -82.05 -44.55
C LEU A 1108 -18.80 -82.06 -45.87
N LYS A 1109 -18.14 -82.06 -47.05
CA LYS A 1109 -18.82 -81.92 -48.36
C LYS A 1109 -18.79 -83.16 -49.26
N ARG A 1110 -18.58 -84.35 -48.72
CA ARG A 1110 -18.79 -85.60 -49.48
C ARG A 1110 -20.03 -86.32 -48.97
N ASP A 1111 -21.19 -85.90 -49.48
CA ASP A 1111 -22.29 -86.79 -49.86
C ASP A 1111 -23.37 -86.03 -50.67
N TYR A 1112 -23.33 -86.22 -51.99
CA TYR A 1112 -24.45 -86.36 -52.96
C TYR A 1112 -25.56 -85.27 -53.08
N PRO A 1113 -26.31 -85.18 -54.21
CA PRO A 1113 -26.04 -84.16 -55.24
C PRO A 1113 -27.27 -83.35 -55.75
N PHE A 1114 -27.03 -82.36 -56.64
CA PHE A 1114 -27.91 -81.83 -57.73
C PHE A 1114 -29.33 -81.29 -57.35
N HIS A 1115 -29.93 -80.22 -57.91
CA HIS A 1115 -29.86 -79.57 -59.22
C HIS A 1115 -30.70 -78.24 -59.19
N ILE A 1116 -30.24 -77.20 -59.93
CA ILE A 1116 -31.01 -76.33 -60.88
C ILE A 1116 -32.04 -75.29 -60.30
N HIS A 1117 -32.25 -74.05 -60.80
CA HIS A 1117 -31.91 -73.32 -62.04
C HIS A 1117 -31.75 -71.81 -61.79
N ASP A 1118 -31.08 -71.17 -62.76
CA ASP A 1118 -30.88 -69.74 -63.01
C ASP A 1118 -32.13 -68.84 -63.04
N SER A 1119 -31.92 -67.56 -62.69
CA SER A 1119 -32.24 -66.44 -63.61
C SER A 1119 -31.52 -65.15 -63.22
N SER A 1120 -30.61 -64.73 -64.11
CA SER A 1120 -30.28 -63.37 -64.60
C SER A 1120 -30.56 -62.12 -63.74
N GLU A 1121 -29.47 -61.36 -63.52
CA GLU A 1121 -29.24 -59.92 -63.88
C GLU A 1121 -30.44 -58.94 -63.86
N LEU A 1122 -30.40 -57.69 -63.36
CA LEU A 1122 -29.35 -56.66 -63.32
C LEU A 1122 -29.88 -55.47 -62.45
N HIS A 1123 -28.96 -54.61 -61.99
CA HIS A 1123 -29.14 -53.24 -61.46
C HIS A 1123 -29.32 -53.00 -59.94
N THR A 1124 -28.14 -52.94 -59.31
CA THR A 1124 -27.65 -52.07 -58.22
C THR A 1124 -28.46 -50.81 -57.87
N PHE A 1125 -28.98 -50.77 -56.64
CA PHE A 1125 -29.34 -49.56 -55.90
C PHE A 1125 -28.70 -49.64 -54.50
N GLU A 1126 -27.84 -48.67 -54.22
CA GLU A 1126 -27.05 -48.53 -53.00
C GLU A 1126 -27.78 -47.57 -52.05
N VAL A 1127 -28.19 -48.01 -50.86
CA VAL A 1127 -28.77 -47.14 -49.82
C VAL A 1127 -28.00 -47.32 -48.52
N ARG A 1128 -27.33 -46.22 -48.16
CA ARG A 1128 -26.57 -45.94 -46.95
C ARG A 1128 -27.50 -45.67 -45.75
N HIS A 1129 -27.08 -46.16 -44.59
CA HIS A 1129 -27.08 -45.49 -43.29
C HIS A 1129 -25.99 -46.22 -42.46
N GLY A 1130 -25.03 -45.61 -41.77
CA GLY A 1130 -24.84 -44.22 -41.33
C GLY A 1130 -24.55 -44.23 -39.83
N PHE A 1131 -23.33 -43.82 -39.42
CA PHE A 1131 -22.86 -43.18 -38.15
C PHE A 1131 -21.33 -43.41 -38.02
N LYS A 1132 -20.40 -42.56 -38.55
CA LYS A 1132 -19.85 -41.23 -38.10
C LYS A 1132 -19.53 -41.18 -36.61
N ARG A 1133 -18.31 -40.96 -36.07
CA ARG A 1133 -17.02 -40.30 -36.43
C ARG A 1133 -17.13 -38.79 -36.75
N TYR A 1134 -16.69 -37.97 -35.80
CA TYR A 1134 -16.51 -36.52 -35.88
C TYR A 1134 -15.23 -36.14 -35.12
N VAL A 1135 -14.21 -35.64 -35.84
CA VAL A 1135 -13.19 -34.60 -35.51
C VAL A 1135 -12.25 -34.56 -36.74
N LEU A 1136 -11.79 -33.36 -37.12
CA LEU A 1136 -11.03 -32.96 -38.32
C LEU A 1136 -11.83 -32.59 -39.58
N HIS A 1137 -12.36 -31.36 -39.60
CA HIS A 1137 -12.17 -30.42 -40.72
C HIS A 1137 -12.62 -29.00 -40.32
N LEU A 1138 -11.67 -28.19 -39.86
CA LEU A 1138 -11.76 -26.72 -39.91
C LEU A 1138 -10.35 -26.11 -39.85
N CYS A 1139 -9.53 -26.41 -40.87
CA CYS A 1139 -8.31 -25.69 -41.22
C CYS A 1139 -7.89 -26.07 -42.64
N HIS A 1140 -8.63 -25.60 -43.66
CA HIS A 1140 -8.10 -25.41 -45.02
C HIS A 1140 -9.04 -24.48 -45.83
N ALA A 1141 -9.17 -23.25 -45.37
CA ALA A 1141 -9.47 -22.08 -46.20
C ALA A 1141 -8.89 -20.86 -45.47
N ASN A 1142 -8.12 -20.07 -46.20
CA ASN A 1142 -7.45 -18.83 -45.78
C ASN A 1142 -6.23 -18.93 -44.85
N CYS A 1143 -5.07 -19.25 -45.43
CA CYS A 1143 -4.05 -18.21 -45.57
C CYS A 1143 -2.99 -18.65 -46.58
N ASN A 1144 -2.97 -18.01 -47.75
CA ASN A 1144 -1.77 -17.94 -48.56
C ASN A 1144 -1.80 -16.67 -49.39
N ARG A 1145 -1.18 -15.61 -48.85
CA ARG A 1145 -0.42 -14.63 -49.63
C ARG A 1145 0.58 -13.94 -48.70
N LYS A 1146 1.80 -14.48 -48.70
CA LYS A 1146 3.02 -13.74 -48.38
C LYS A 1146 3.11 -12.53 -49.31
N LEU A 1147 3.42 -11.36 -48.77
CA LEU A 1147 4.01 -10.25 -49.51
C LEU A 1147 5.36 -9.94 -48.90
N HIS A 1148 6.40 -10.36 -49.62
CA HIS A 1148 7.75 -9.82 -49.53
C HIS A 1148 7.71 -8.34 -49.93
N ILE A 1149 8.30 -7.48 -49.12
CA ILE A 1149 8.73 -6.13 -49.52
C ILE A 1149 10.22 -6.24 -49.90
N GLN A 1150 10.53 -5.91 -51.14
CA GLN A 1150 11.90 -5.66 -51.60
C GLN A 1150 11.87 -4.39 -52.44
N TYR A 1151 12.82 -3.49 -52.15
CA TYR A 1151 13.09 -2.25 -52.88
C TYR A 1151 13.39 -2.51 -54.36
N ASP A 1152 12.86 -1.68 -55.28
CA ASP A 1152 13.69 -0.89 -56.22
C ASP A 1152 12.87 0.04 -57.17
N VAL A 1153 13.21 1.34 -57.10
CA VAL A 1153 13.70 2.24 -58.17
C VAL A 1153 12.94 2.41 -59.52
N GLN A 1154 12.52 3.68 -59.73
CA GLN A 1154 12.49 4.53 -60.96
C GLN A 1154 11.31 4.60 -61.95
N LYS A 1155 10.93 5.88 -62.19
CA LYS A 1155 10.49 6.57 -63.44
C LYS A 1155 9.09 6.21 -64.00
N ASP A 1156 8.28 7.11 -64.56
CA ASP A 1156 8.41 8.52 -64.97
C ASP A 1156 6.99 9.09 -65.20
N GLN A 1157 6.85 10.40 -64.99
CA GLN A 1157 6.08 11.39 -65.78
C GLN A 1157 4.54 11.42 -65.92
N HIS A 1158 4.05 12.66 -65.68
CA HIS A 1158 2.88 13.37 -66.26
C HIS A 1158 1.49 12.87 -65.85
N GLY A 1159 0.53 13.71 -65.43
CA GLY A 1159 0.33 15.15 -65.49
C GLY A 1159 -1.17 15.40 -65.66
N GLY A 1160 -1.70 16.50 -65.11
CA GLY A 1160 -2.97 17.08 -65.59
C GLY A 1160 -4.14 17.13 -64.62
N HIS A 1161 -4.51 18.37 -64.28
CA HIS A 1161 -5.76 18.83 -63.66
C HIS A 1161 -7.05 18.26 -64.26
N CYS A 1162 -8.13 18.23 -63.48
CA CYS A 1162 -9.32 19.07 -63.75
C CYS A 1162 -10.41 19.03 -62.65
N ASN A 1163 -10.89 20.25 -62.38
CA ASN A 1163 -11.99 20.73 -61.56
C ASN A 1163 -13.35 19.99 -61.59
N GLY A 1164 -14.08 20.10 -60.48
CA GLY A 1164 -15.51 20.52 -60.50
C GLY A 1164 -16.56 19.56 -59.93
N PRO A 1165 -17.75 20.05 -59.49
CA PRO A 1165 -18.11 20.02 -58.06
C PRO A 1165 -19.57 19.60 -57.71
N LYS A 1166 -19.87 19.60 -56.39
CA LYS A 1166 -21.19 19.67 -55.69
C LYS A 1166 -22.10 18.42 -55.81
N ILE A 1167 -22.68 17.90 -54.73
CA ILE A 1167 -23.94 18.39 -54.11
C ILE A 1167 -24.06 17.90 -52.64
N THR A 1168 -24.57 18.80 -51.80
CA THR A 1168 -24.99 18.67 -50.40
C THR A 1168 -26.18 17.73 -50.17
N CYS A 1169 -26.23 17.04 -49.02
CA CYS A 1169 -27.48 16.89 -48.26
C CYS A 1169 -27.24 16.53 -46.78
N THR A 1170 -27.87 17.34 -45.93
CA THR A 1170 -28.08 17.23 -44.48
C THR A 1170 -29.12 16.17 -44.13
N SER A 1171 -28.92 15.42 -43.03
CA SER A 1171 -29.92 15.27 -41.95
C SER A 1171 -29.48 14.31 -40.84
N GLN A 1172 -29.86 14.68 -39.63
CA GLN A 1172 -29.83 13.92 -38.38
C GLN A 1172 -30.59 12.59 -38.48
N THR A 1173 -30.12 11.54 -37.79
CA THR A 1173 -31.00 10.52 -37.21
C THR A 1173 -30.47 10.01 -35.87
N SER A 1174 -31.34 10.15 -34.88
CA SER A 1174 -31.35 9.57 -33.55
C SER A 1174 -31.23 8.05 -33.54
N TRP A 1175 -30.44 7.50 -32.62
CA TRP A 1175 -30.44 6.08 -32.30
C TRP A 1175 -31.37 5.82 -31.11
N THR A 1176 -32.46 5.10 -31.36
CA THR A 1176 -33.30 4.48 -30.34
C THR A 1176 -33.04 2.97 -30.33
N LEU A 1177 -32.62 2.46 -29.17
CA LEU A 1177 -32.54 1.04 -28.84
C LEU A 1177 -33.92 0.38 -28.98
N ASN A 1178 -34.00 -0.79 -29.63
CA ASN A 1178 -35.09 -1.73 -29.44
C ASN A 1178 -34.56 -3.17 -29.39
N SER A 1179 -34.92 -3.83 -28.30
CA SER A 1179 -34.69 -5.22 -27.93
C SER A 1179 -35.21 -6.23 -28.96
N TRP A 1180 -34.40 -7.24 -29.29
CA TRP A 1180 -34.86 -8.45 -29.99
C TRP A 1180 -34.55 -9.69 -29.15
N LYS A 1181 -35.59 -10.22 -28.50
CA LYS A 1181 -35.70 -11.61 -28.06
C LYS A 1181 -36.04 -12.47 -29.28
N CYS A 1182 -35.24 -13.50 -29.56
CA CYS A 1182 -35.60 -14.53 -30.53
C CYS A 1182 -36.01 -15.81 -29.79
N ALA A 1183 -37.28 -16.16 -29.91
CA ALA A 1183 -37.80 -17.49 -29.64
C ALA A 1183 -37.68 -18.33 -30.92
N CYS A 1184 -37.18 -19.56 -30.80
CA CYS A 1184 -37.45 -20.65 -31.72
C CYS A 1184 -37.82 -21.87 -30.86
N GLY A 1185 -39.09 -22.26 -30.95
CA GLY A 1185 -39.56 -23.54 -30.46
C GLY A 1185 -40.10 -24.35 -31.63
N THR A 1186 -39.85 -25.66 -31.62
CA THR A 1186 -40.73 -26.67 -32.24
C THR A 1186 -40.60 -27.99 -31.49
N ALA A 1187 -41.69 -28.31 -30.79
CA ALA A 1187 -42.39 -29.60 -30.70
C ALA A 1187 -41.61 -30.89 -30.41
N TYR A 1188 -41.94 -31.55 -29.30
CA TYR A 1188 -42.55 -32.89 -29.34
C TYR A 1188 -43.52 -33.09 -28.15
N GLU A 1189 -44.65 -33.72 -28.45
CA GLU A 1189 -45.84 -33.96 -27.64
C GLU A 1189 -45.62 -34.97 -26.50
N GLY A 1190 -46.45 -34.91 -25.45
CA GLY A 1190 -46.42 -35.95 -24.42
C GLY A 1190 -47.30 -35.88 -23.17
N SER A 1191 -48.43 -35.17 -23.20
CA SER A 1191 -49.72 -35.49 -22.54
C SER A 1191 -49.84 -35.79 -21.01
N ILE A 1192 -51.00 -35.33 -20.49
CA ILE A 1192 -51.78 -35.76 -19.30
C ILE A 1192 -51.45 -35.00 -18.01
N CYS A 1193 -52.37 -34.42 -17.22
CA CYS A 1193 -53.79 -34.00 -17.30
C CYS A 1193 -54.16 -33.33 -15.95
N TYR A 1194 -55.30 -32.62 -15.89
CA TYR A 1194 -55.97 -32.01 -14.71
C TYR A 1194 -55.41 -30.66 -14.20
N LYS A 1195 -55.96 -29.47 -14.51
CA LYS A 1195 -57.36 -28.94 -14.50
C LYS A 1195 -57.88 -28.63 -13.09
N ALA A 1196 -58.11 -27.33 -12.84
CA ALA A 1196 -59.11 -26.65 -11.99
C ALA A 1196 -58.45 -25.62 -11.03
N THR A 1197 -58.41 -24.31 -11.33
CA THR A 1197 -59.46 -23.25 -11.31
C THR A 1197 -59.77 -22.63 -9.94
N TYR A 1198 -59.76 -21.29 -9.95
CA TYR A 1198 -60.29 -20.28 -9.01
C TYR A 1198 -59.49 -20.08 -7.70
N ALA A 1199 -59.05 -18.89 -7.31
CA ALA A 1199 -59.46 -17.51 -7.64
C ALA A 1199 -58.25 -16.57 -7.68
#